data_AF-A0A224Z763-F1
#
_entry.id   AF-A0A224Z763-F1
#
_cell.length_a   1.000
_cell.length_b   1.000
_cell.length_c   1.000
_cell.angle_alpha   90.00
_cell.angle_beta   90.00
_cell.angle_gamma   90.00
#
_symmetry.space_group_name_H-M   'P 1'
#
loop_
_entity.id
_entity.type
_entity.pdbx_description
1 polymer ?
#
loop_
_entity_poly.entity_id
_entity_poly.type
_entity_poly.pdbx_seq_one_letter_code
_entity_poly.pdbx_strand_id
1 'polypeptide(L)'
;MSSIQTCRDTSDAVEMCAPLGLYLKAIARLNVSIQLPQMKTPGRSISSWEVMEKLRQAIKPDEFTTLKISKTTLDFIRFEGEVENRSALKAVVARLDSSTVKLSGFPENLRVRAAEAKVPFPTRHDWDSYFRDAKGMDEMKPGERPDTIYVQGLPCKWFADKRRDADRPSEQLVCQAFGGPGLVRRLDIPLLDPYQKDAEASVGRISTFSFSQELTFDVYVQYMEYMGFVKAMDSLRGMKLMLKTPEGRAFTANIKVDFDRSRHLSEESIQRRHQERLKIEALEREREERVLRERLEEEQMREAERRRQREEEEQRERRREEKQRRREERKRREEEEEARKRKEEEEAKRKKEEASRKKKEEEDAKKKKDEESKKRRDEEETMKRYQEELRKKWEEEEARRRREEEMRKKEEIRKKEEEESLRRKKVEAELKRHKGSDRKRSGERKKSKRKRRKKEENSASDAEEPRRRSSELKLTEHKRLAERQRMVEEQWFIEKQHLVEQQRIAEQQRLTEQKWHTEQRLIDQERLDEQRRLAEEQRIMEQETLAKLERIAEQESIAEQQRIAEQLLISEQVQIVKSDPIAEELCIFDEEHVAEQDRIAEQHRLKLESQERQQECAAEATRKLQATHLLQELFDLVRAQKQKEEEEKKNAEAEEEESKLREHLLQQEQLLREKLLRNLEAKKRQKALEARVQSGKNSTVLIRASQS
;
A
#
# COMPACT_ATOMS: atom_id res chain seq x y z
N MET A 1 18.49 13.68 38.38
CA MET A 1 19.08 12.33 38.24
C MET A 1 19.08 11.69 39.60
N SER A 2 18.33 10.60 39.78
CA SER A 2 18.34 9.82 41.02
C SER A 2 19.58 8.94 41.01
N SER A 3 20.51 9.16 41.94
CA SER A 3 21.70 8.33 42.10
C SER A 3 21.38 7.20 43.08
N ILE A 4 21.36 5.96 42.60
CA ILE A 4 21.16 4.80 43.48
C ILE A 4 22.46 4.49 44.22
N GLN A 5 22.38 4.30 45.53
CA GLN A 5 23.52 4.14 46.44
C GLN A 5 23.28 3.01 47.42
N THR A 6 24.22 2.06 47.52
CA THR A 6 24.19 0.99 48.53
C THR A 6 24.18 1.60 49.94
N CYS A 7 23.22 1.18 50.77
CA CYS A 7 23.17 1.54 52.18
C CYS A 7 23.86 0.46 53.02
N ARG A 8 24.68 0.89 53.99
CA ARG A 8 25.33 0.02 54.99
C ARG A 8 24.52 -0.02 56.28
N ASP A 9 23.96 1.12 56.69
CA ASP A 9 23.15 1.26 57.89
C ASP A 9 21.67 1.52 57.54
N THR A 10 20.77 0.73 58.12
CA THR A 10 19.32 0.81 57.93
C THR A 10 18.54 1.08 59.22
N SER A 11 19.22 1.52 60.29
CA SER A 11 18.65 1.74 61.62
C SER A 11 17.68 2.93 61.73
N ASP A 12 17.85 3.97 60.91
CA ASP A 12 16.96 5.15 60.85
C ASP A 12 15.94 5.09 59.70
N ALA A 13 15.68 3.89 59.17
CA ALA A 13 14.71 3.67 58.09
C ALA A 13 13.30 3.37 58.62
N VAL A 14 12.34 4.18 58.20
CA VAL A 14 10.90 4.02 58.45
C VAL A 14 10.30 3.11 57.38
N GLU A 15 9.32 2.27 57.73
CA GLU A 15 8.63 1.44 56.74
C GLU A 15 7.68 2.28 55.87
N MET A 16 7.61 1.94 54.57
CA MET A 16 6.64 2.50 53.62
C MET A 16 5.73 1.41 53.04
N CYS A 17 6.29 0.25 52.67
CA CYS A 17 5.55 -0.90 52.19
C CYS A 17 6.39 -2.19 52.35
N ALA A 18 6.26 -2.90 53.49
CA ALA A 18 6.95 -4.17 53.71
C ALA A 18 6.76 -5.23 52.59
N PRO A 19 5.57 -5.42 51.98
CA PRO A 19 5.38 -6.39 50.89
C PRO A 19 6.31 -6.18 49.68
N LEU A 20 6.79 -4.96 49.47
CA LEU A 20 7.72 -4.60 48.38
C LEU A 20 9.15 -4.38 48.88
N GLY A 21 9.42 -4.57 50.17
CA GLY A 21 10.71 -4.25 50.80
C GLY A 21 11.04 -2.76 50.78
N LEU A 22 10.03 -1.88 50.67
CA LEU A 22 10.21 -0.43 50.54
C LEU A 22 10.13 0.30 51.88
N TYR A 23 11.11 1.15 52.11
CA TYR A 23 11.35 1.95 53.30
C TYR A 23 11.69 3.39 52.90
N LEU A 24 11.63 4.31 53.86
CA LEU A 24 12.05 5.71 53.73
C LEU A 24 13.18 5.97 54.72
N LYS A 25 14.33 6.45 54.22
CA LYS A 25 15.49 6.83 55.03
C LYS A 25 15.69 8.34 54.94
N ALA A 26 16.02 9.01 56.05
CA ALA A 26 16.04 10.47 56.07
C ALA A 26 17.28 11.05 55.36
N ILE A 27 17.10 12.14 54.62
CA ILE A 27 18.17 12.82 53.86
C ILE A 27 18.98 13.70 54.82
N ALA A 28 20.13 13.19 55.27
CA ALA A 28 21.01 13.86 56.21
C ALA A 28 22.07 14.74 55.50
N ARG A 29 21.62 15.85 54.88
CA ARG A 29 22.52 16.78 54.17
C ARG A 29 22.99 17.95 55.02
N LEU A 30 24.21 18.41 54.72
CA LEU A 30 24.84 19.58 55.34
C LEU A 30 25.62 20.41 54.31
N ASN A 31 25.64 21.72 54.54
CA ASN A 31 26.43 22.68 53.78
C ASN A 31 27.70 23.01 54.56
N VAL A 32 28.88 22.74 53.98
CA VAL A 32 30.17 23.21 54.50
C VAL A 32 30.59 24.44 53.72
N SER A 33 31.06 25.48 54.39
CA SER A 33 31.66 26.67 53.77
C SER A 33 33.04 26.92 54.37
N ILE A 34 34.07 26.96 53.53
CA ILE A 34 35.45 27.26 53.94
C ILE A 34 35.82 28.60 53.34
N GLN A 35 36.18 29.54 54.22
CA GLN A 35 36.62 30.88 53.83
C GLN A 35 38.09 30.82 53.39
N LEU A 36 38.39 31.37 52.22
CA LEU A 36 39.73 31.43 51.64
C LEU A 36 40.42 32.75 52.04
N PRO A 37 41.77 32.75 52.17
CA PRO A 37 42.51 33.98 52.41
C PRO A 37 42.67 34.76 51.11
N GLN A 38 42.55 36.09 51.16
CA GLN A 38 42.70 36.93 49.97
C GLN A 38 44.11 36.78 49.37
N MET A 39 44.17 36.23 48.16
CA MET A 39 45.42 35.75 47.56
C MET A 39 46.28 36.90 47.02
N LYS A 40 47.16 37.44 47.87
CA LYS A 40 48.08 38.55 47.55
C LYS A 40 49.16 38.19 46.52
N THR A 41 49.37 36.91 46.21
CA THR A 41 50.32 36.43 45.20
C THR A 41 49.61 35.60 44.13
N PRO A 42 49.62 36.01 42.85
CA PRO A 42 49.04 35.23 41.77
C PRO A 42 49.84 33.94 41.52
N GLY A 43 49.17 32.90 41.05
CA GLY A 43 49.81 31.65 40.60
C GLY A 43 49.81 30.49 41.61
N ARG A 44 49.40 30.70 42.87
CA ARG A 44 48.99 29.58 43.75
C ARG A 44 47.53 29.24 43.50
N SER A 45 47.17 27.97 43.69
CA SER A 45 45.80 27.47 43.62
C SER A 45 45.54 26.48 44.75
N ILE A 46 44.29 26.39 45.21
CA ILE A 46 43.88 25.45 46.26
C ILE A 46 43.27 24.22 45.60
N SER A 47 43.86 23.04 45.83
CA SER A 47 43.30 21.80 45.29
C SER A 47 42.02 21.44 46.06
N SER A 48 40.89 21.38 45.36
CA SER A 48 39.61 21.05 46.00
C SER A 48 39.58 19.61 46.55
N TRP A 49 40.45 18.73 46.03
CA TRP A 49 40.63 17.37 46.53
C TRP A 49 41.25 17.35 47.94
N GLU A 50 42.32 18.12 48.20
CA GLU A 50 42.93 18.21 49.53
C GLU A 50 41.91 18.73 50.56
N VAL A 51 41.11 19.73 50.17
CA VAL A 51 40.04 20.27 51.02
C VAL A 51 38.99 19.20 51.34
N MET A 52 38.52 18.43 50.34
CA MET A 52 37.57 17.33 50.57
C MET A 52 38.15 16.23 51.47
N GLU A 53 39.43 15.89 51.29
CA GLU A 53 40.09 14.86 52.09
C GLU A 53 40.30 15.30 53.55
N LYS A 54 40.60 16.59 53.78
CA LYS A 54 40.62 17.18 55.13
C LYS A 54 39.23 17.20 55.77
N LEU A 55 38.17 17.44 55.01
CA LEU A 55 36.80 17.32 55.50
C LEU A 55 36.43 15.87 55.85
N ARG A 56 36.83 14.87 55.06
CA ARG A 56 36.65 13.44 55.41
C ARG A 56 37.40 13.07 56.70
N GLN A 57 38.61 13.60 56.90
CA GLN A 57 39.37 13.38 58.13
C GLN A 57 38.69 14.00 59.36
N ALA A 58 38.05 15.17 59.21
CA ALA A 58 37.40 15.90 60.31
C ALA A 58 36.07 15.28 60.81
N ILE A 59 35.41 14.41 60.03
CA ILE A 59 34.11 13.81 60.41
C ILE A 59 34.21 12.42 61.04
N LYS A 60 35.40 11.81 61.13
CA LYS A 60 35.56 10.46 61.70
C LYS A 60 35.04 10.40 63.15
N PRO A 61 34.39 9.29 63.58
CA PRO A 61 34.28 8.00 62.91
C PRO A 61 33.28 7.93 61.73
N ASP A 62 32.43 8.92 61.53
CA ASP A 62 31.43 8.95 60.45
C ASP A 62 32.06 9.13 59.06
N GLU A 63 31.32 8.76 58.01
CA GLU A 63 31.71 8.93 56.60
C GLU A 63 30.66 9.73 55.80
N PHE A 64 31.11 10.44 54.77
CA PHE A 64 30.23 11.09 53.78
C PHE A 64 29.81 10.07 52.72
N THR A 65 28.51 9.78 52.62
CA THR A 65 27.93 9.00 51.50
C THR A 65 28.08 9.75 50.18
N THR A 66 28.09 11.08 50.22
CA THR A 66 28.40 11.95 49.06
C THR A 66 29.00 13.25 49.57
N LEU A 67 30.06 13.74 48.90
CA LEU A 67 30.64 15.06 49.15
C LEU A 67 30.94 15.70 47.79
N LYS A 68 30.25 16.80 47.47
CA LYS A 68 30.37 17.51 46.18
C LYS A 68 30.60 19.00 46.41
N ILE A 69 31.28 19.64 45.47
CA ILE A 69 31.43 21.10 45.43
C ILE A 69 30.09 21.69 44.97
N SER A 70 29.54 22.61 45.76
CA SER A 70 28.30 23.34 45.47
C SER A 70 28.58 24.68 44.78
N LYS A 71 29.59 25.42 45.28
CA LYS A 71 30.02 26.70 44.67
C LYS A 71 31.47 27.01 45.05
N THR A 72 32.29 27.38 44.07
CA THR A 72 33.64 27.91 44.28
C THR A 72 33.67 29.40 43.92
N THR A 73 34.33 30.21 44.75
CA THR A 73 34.61 31.63 44.52
C THR A 73 36.04 31.95 44.96
N LEU A 74 36.51 33.18 44.76
CA LEU A 74 37.82 33.61 45.25
C LEU A 74 37.88 33.68 46.80
N ASP A 75 36.77 34.04 47.46
CA ASP A 75 36.70 34.24 48.91
C ASP A 75 36.23 33.01 49.70
N PHE A 76 35.57 32.04 49.06
CA PHE A 76 35.11 30.81 49.72
C PHE A 76 34.87 29.62 48.76
N ILE A 77 34.97 28.42 49.33
CA ILE A 77 34.50 27.16 48.71
C ILE A 77 33.34 26.62 49.55
N ARG A 78 32.22 26.31 48.90
CA ARG A 78 31.02 25.69 49.50
C ARG A 78 30.87 24.25 49.00
N PHE A 79 30.70 23.31 49.92
CA PHE A 79 30.43 21.91 49.65
C PHE A 79 29.03 21.54 50.14
N GLU A 80 28.37 20.63 49.42
CA GLU A 80 27.16 19.94 49.88
C GLU A 80 27.58 18.49 50.19
N GLY A 81 27.46 18.11 51.46
CA GLY A 81 27.74 16.76 51.94
C GLY A 81 26.44 16.05 52.36
N GLU A 82 26.39 14.74 52.15
CA GLU A 82 25.35 13.85 52.67
C GLU A 82 26.02 12.79 53.56
N VAL A 83 25.49 12.63 54.77
CA VAL A 83 25.92 11.64 55.78
C VAL A 83 24.92 10.47 55.75
N GLU A 84 25.34 9.27 56.14
CA GLU A 84 24.46 8.10 56.06
C GLU A 84 23.27 8.16 57.05
N ASN A 85 23.47 8.67 58.27
CA ASN A 85 22.43 8.68 59.31
C ASN A 85 22.05 10.10 59.77
N ARG A 86 20.75 10.36 59.96
CA ARG A 86 20.28 11.68 60.42
C ARG A 86 20.58 11.98 61.90
N SER A 87 20.73 10.96 62.73
CA SER A 87 21.16 11.09 64.13
C SER A 87 22.57 11.68 64.25
N ALA A 88 23.50 11.21 63.42
CA ALA A 88 24.89 11.67 63.38
C ALA A 88 25.03 13.13 62.89
N LEU A 89 24.09 13.61 62.05
CA LEU A 89 24.17 14.89 61.35
C LEU A 89 24.51 16.08 62.27
N LYS A 90 23.87 16.18 63.45
CA LYS A 90 24.13 17.27 64.41
C LYS A 90 25.55 17.21 64.98
N ALA A 91 26.05 16.00 65.29
CA ALA A 91 27.41 15.79 65.80
C ALA A 91 28.48 15.98 64.70
N VAL A 92 28.17 15.64 63.45
CA VAL A 92 29.02 15.94 62.28
C VAL A 92 29.11 17.45 62.05
N VAL A 93 27.99 18.17 62.03
CA VAL A 93 27.96 19.63 61.85
C VAL A 93 28.73 20.35 62.98
N ALA A 94 28.54 19.95 64.25
CA ALA A 94 29.27 20.54 65.37
C ALA A 94 30.79 20.35 65.28
N ARG A 95 31.26 19.14 64.95
CA ARG A 95 32.69 18.88 64.73
C ARG A 95 33.24 19.70 63.58
N LEU A 96 32.51 19.78 62.46
CA LEU A 96 32.94 20.56 61.29
C LEU A 96 33.04 22.06 61.57
N ASP A 97 32.08 22.70 62.26
CA ASP A 97 32.17 24.14 62.57
C ASP A 97 33.30 24.48 63.57
N SER A 98 33.66 23.52 64.43
CA SER A 98 34.83 23.61 65.31
C SER A 98 36.18 23.35 64.61
N SER A 99 36.15 22.89 63.36
CA SER A 99 37.35 22.41 62.65
C SER A 99 38.13 23.54 61.97
N THR A 100 39.45 23.36 61.87
CA THR A 100 40.32 24.20 61.02
C THR A 100 41.11 23.33 60.05
N VAL A 101 41.15 23.75 58.79
CA VAL A 101 41.82 23.04 57.70
C VAL A 101 43.11 23.77 57.36
N LYS A 102 44.24 23.13 57.63
CA LYS A 102 45.56 23.56 57.15
C LYS A 102 45.80 22.94 55.77
N LEU A 103 46.09 23.79 54.78
CA LEU A 103 46.33 23.41 53.39
C LEU A 103 47.80 23.49 53.02
N SER A 104 48.23 22.62 52.10
CA SER A 104 49.55 22.68 51.48
C SER A 104 49.78 24.05 50.83
N GLY A 105 50.94 24.66 51.07
CA GLY A 105 51.29 25.97 50.53
C GLY A 105 50.62 27.19 51.17
N PHE A 106 49.81 27.04 52.24
CA PHE A 106 49.24 28.17 52.98
C PHE A 106 49.67 28.16 54.46
N PRO A 107 50.09 29.31 55.04
CA PRO A 107 50.50 29.38 56.44
C PRO A 107 49.31 29.50 57.40
N GLU A 108 48.17 30.01 56.94
CA GLU A 108 46.97 30.26 57.72
C GLU A 108 46.09 28.99 57.82
N ASN A 109 45.59 28.70 59.03
CA ASN A 109 44.59 27.66 59.26
C ASN A 109 43.21 28.20 58.84
N LEU A 110 42.59 27.60 57.82
CA LEU A 110 41.29 28.05 57.33
C LEU A 110 40.17 27.55 58.25
N ARG A 111 39.33 28.46 58.76
CA ARG A 111 38.16 28.08 59.55
C ARG A 111 37.08 27.48 58.64
N VAL A 112 36.63 26.29 59.01
CA VAL A 112 35.45 25.65 58.43
C VAL A 112 34.20 26.23 59.10
N ARG A 113 33.11 26.39 58.35
CA ARG A 113 31.77 26.61 58.90
C ARG A 113 30.82 25.53 58.36
N ALA A 114 29.91 25.03 59.19
CA ALA A 114 28.98 23.97 58.80
C ALA A 114 27.55 24.23 59.30
N ALA A 115 26.56 23.85 58.48
CA ALA A 115 25.14 23.95 58.84
C ALA A 115 24.33 22.83 58.18
N GLU A 116 23.24 22.40 58.82
CA GLU A 116 22.26 21.47 58.22
C GLU A 116 21.66 22.09 56.94
N ALA A 117 21.59 21.30 55.88
CA ALA A 117 21.07 21.75 54.59
C ALA A 117 19.57 21.46 54.52
N LYS A 118 18.76 22.53 54.47
CA LYS A 118 17.32 22.39 54.21
C LYS A 118 17.12 21.77 52.82
N VAL A 119 16.57 20.56 52.77
CA VAL A 119 16.11 19.93 51.52
C VAL A 119 14.90 20.73 51.01
N PRO A 120 14.88 21.20 49.75
CA PRO A 120 13.73 21.91 49.21
C PRO A 120 12.56 20.94 49.05
N PHE A 121 11.44 21.27 49.68
CA PHE A 121 10.22 20.46 49.71
C PHE A 121 9.02 21.39 49.98
N PRO A 122 7.87 21.23 49.29
CA PRO A 122 6.71 22.10 49.51
C PRO A 122 6.20 22.06 50.95
N THR A 123 5.88 23.22 51.51
CA THR A 123 5.19 23.33 52.80
C THR A 123 3.67 23.36 52.60
N ARG A 124 2.93 23.08 53.67
CA ARG A 124 1.46 23.11 53.63
C ARG A 124 0.90 24.45 53.15
N HIS A 125 1.53 25.56 53.52
CA HIS A 125 1.14 26.88 53.04
C HIS A 125 1.33 27.04 51.52
N ASP A 126 2.36 26.42 50.92
CA ASP A 126 2.65 26.56 49.50
C ASP A 126 1.56 25.91 48.63
N TRP A 127 0.99 24.76 49.05
CA TRP A 127 -0.12 24.13 48.33
C TRP A 127 -1.48 24.71 48.73
N ASP A 128 -1.75 24.92 50.03
CA ASP A 128 -3.02 25.51 50.50
C ASP A 128 -3.20 26.97 50.00
N SER A 129 -2.12 27.69 49.67
CA SER A 129 -2.20 28.98 48.95
C SER A 129 -2.37 28.79 47.45
N TYR A 130 -1.57 27.91 46.83
CA TYR A 130 -1.64 27.71 45.37
C TYR A 130 -3.05 27.34 44.89
N PHE A 131 -3.71 26.36 45.51
CA PHE A 131 -5.02 25.91 45.04
C PHE A 131 -6.13 26.95 45.27
N ARG A 132 -6.07 27.71 46.37
CA ARG A 132 -7.01 28.80 46.66
C ARG A 132 -6.83 30.01 45.72
N ASP A 133 -5.59 30.34 45.37
CA ASP A 133 -5.27 31.55 44.60
C ASP A 133 -5.20 31.29 43.06
N ALA A 134 -5.26 30.03 42.63
CA ALA A 134 -5.17 29.63 41.22
C ALA A 134 -6.51 29.77 40.47
N LYS A 135 -6.45 30.28 39.24
CA LYS A 135 -7.61 30.42 38.36
C LYS A 135 -7.89 29.13 37.60
N GLY A 136 -9.15 28.69 37.55
CA GLY A 136 -9.55 27.47 36.84
C GLY A 136 -9.22 26.19 37.62
N MET A 137 -9.22 26.27 38.94
CA MET A 137 -9.20 25.15 39.89
C MET A 137 -10.54 25.13 40.63
N ASP A 138 -11.10 23.94 40.87
CA ASP A 138 -12.34 23.71 41.60
C ASP A 138 -12.11 22.69 42.72
N GLU A 139 -12.21 23.14 43.99
CA GLU A 139 -11.97 22.30 45.17
C GLU A 139 -12.92 21.07 45.25
N MET A 140 -14.08 21.14 44.60
CA MET A 140 -15.02 20.01 44.57
C MET A 140 -14.56 18.89 43.64
N LYS A 141 -13.72 19.20 42.64
CA LYS A 141 -13.26 18.24 41.63
C LYS A 141 -11.94 17.54 42.02
N PRO A 142 -11.85 16.20 41.87
CA PRO A 142 -10.58 15.49 42.02
C PRO A 142 -9.52 15.96 41.01
N GLY A 143 -8.29 16.21 41.47
CA GLY A 143 -7.18 16.65 40.61
C GLY A 143 -7.16 18.14 40.25
N GLU A 144 -8.12 18.94 40.75
CA GLU A 144 -8.09 20.42 40.70
C GLU A 144 -7.85 21.03 42.11
N ARG A 145 -7.37 20.22 43.05
CA ARG A 145 -7.24 20.51 44.49
C ARG A 145 -6.01 19.78 45.07
N PRO A 146 -5.62 20.01 46.35
CA PRO A 146 -4.50 19.30 46.96
C PRO A 146 -4.87 17.85 47.33
N ASP A 147 -5.09 17.01 46.32
CA ASP A 147 -5.24 15.55 46.43
C ASP A 147 -4.19 14.75 45.64
N THR A 148 -3.46 15.41 44.74
CA THR A 148 -2.54 14.77 43.77
C THR A 148 -1.09 15.14 44.03
N ILE A 149 -0.28 14.14 44.39
CA ILE A 149 1.19 14.26 44.46
C ILE A 149 1.84 13.91 43.12
N TYR A 150 2.98 14.55 42.84
CA TYR A 150 3.85 14.27 41.70
C TYR A 150 5.23 13.86 42.21
N VAL A 151 5.68 12.65 41.85
CA VAL A 151 6.94 12.07 42.34
C VAL A 151 7.86 11.82 41.15
N GLN A 152 9.07 12.38 41.21
CA GLN A 152 10.08 12.28 40.16
C GLN A 152 11.25 11.38 40.55
N GLY A 153 11.79 10.66 39.58
CA GLY A 153 13.05 9.91 39.71
C GLY A 153 12.95 8.60 40.50
N LEU A 154 11.81 7.90 40.43
CA LEU A 154 11.64 6.55 40.99
C LEU A 154 12.39 5.53 40.13
N PRO A 155 13.21 4.61 40.68
CA PRO A 155 13.88 3.58 39.89
C PRO A 155 12.89 2.57 39.29
N CYS A 156 12.88 2.37 37.97
CA CYS A 156 11.95 1.44 37.32
C CYS A 156 12.05 0.02 37.91
N LYS A 157 13.27 -0.47 38.11
CA LYS A 157 13.59 -1.83 38.62
C LYS A 157 13.05 -2.14 40.01
N TRP A 158 12.69 -1.12 40.79
CA TRP A 158 12.14 -1.28 42.14
C TRP A 158 10.62 -1.46 42.12
N PHE A 159 9.96 -1.07 41.01
CA PHE A 159 8.52 -1.14 40.80
C PHE A 159 8.14 -2.00 39.58
N ALA A 160 9.09 -2.75 39.01
CA ALA A 160 8.90 -3.61 37.84
C ALA A 160 8.45 -5.03 38.22
N ASP A 161 7.53 -5.62 37.43
CA ASP A 161 7.22 -7.06 37.56
C ASP A 161 8.28 -7.88 36.84
N LYS A 162 9.23 -8.41 37.63
CA LYS A 162 10.34 -9.27 37.20
C LYS A 162 9.93 -10.52 36.40
N ARG A 163 8.64 -10.88 36.34
CA ARG A 163 8.11 -11.98 35.52
C ARG A 163 7.64 -11.55 34.12
N ARG A 164 7.41 -10.25 33.89
CA ARG A 164 6.89 -9.69 32.64
C ARG A 164 7.92 -8.84 31.92
N ASP A 165 8.41 -7.81 32.61
CA ASP A 165 9.32 -6.80 32.09
C ASP A 165 10.12 -6.26 33.28
N ALA A 166 11.45 -6.36 33.21
CA ALA A 166 12.35 -6.02 34.31
C ALA A 166 12.77 -4.54 34.33
N ASP A 167 12.57 -3.81 33.24
CA ASP A 167 12.99 -2.41 33.07
C ASP A 167 11.80 -1.43 32.99
N ARG A 168 10.56 -1.93 32.85
CA ARG A 168 9.31 -1.14 32.86
C ARG A 168 8.57 -1.22 34.22
N PRO A 169 8.13 -0.10 34.82
CA PRO A 169 7.40 -0.12 36.09
C PRO A 169 5.95 -0.63 35.93
N SER A 170 5.40 -1.19 36.99
CA SER A 170 4.03 -1.70 37.08
C SER A 170 3.16 -0.80 37.96
N GLU A 171 2.07 -0.27 37.40
CA GLU A 171 1.09 0.57 38.10
C GLU A 171 0.56 -0.08 39.39
N GLN A 172 0.38 -1.39 39.39
CA GLN A 172 -0.09 -2.14 40.57
C GLN A 172 0.92 -2.07 41.73
N LEU A 173 2.22 -2.18 41.44
CA LEU A 173 3.27 -2.12 42.46
C LEU A 173 3.47 -0.68 42.97
N VAL A 174 3.33 0.34 42.10
CA VAL A 174 3.37 1.74 42.54
C VAL A 174 2.13 2.09 43.36
N CYS A 175 0.94 1.64 42.96
CA CYS A 175 -0.30 1.83 43.72
C CYS A 175 -0.22 1.17 45.11
N GLN A 176 0.31 -0.05 45.19
CA GLN A 176 0.55 -0.74 46.46
C GLN A 176 1.57 0.00 47.36
N ALA A 177 2.64 0.56 46.78
CA ALA A 177 3.64 1.31 47.53
C ALA A 177 3.11 2.65 48.08
N PHE A 178 2.29 3.36 47.31
CA PHE A 178 1.76 4.68 47.68
C PHE A 178 0.38 4.63 48.36
N GLY A 179 -0.23 3.46 48.52
CA GLY A 179 -1.50 3.26 49.23
C GLY A 179 -1.43 3.29 50.77
N GLY A 180 -0.22 3.24 51.35
CA GLY A 180 -0.03 3.27 52.82
C GLY A 180 -0.55 4.56 53.51
N PRO A 181 -0.23 5.76 53.01
CA PRO A 181 -0.76 7.02 53.55
C PRO A 181 -2.28 7.20 53.45
N GLY A 182 -2.93 6.56 52.46
CA GLY A 182 -4.37 6.66 52.20
C GLY A 182 -4.76 6.03 50.86
N LEU A 183 -6.07 5.88 50.64
CA LEU A 183 -6.59 5.25 49.42
C LEU A 183 -6.26 6.07 48.16
N VAL A 184 -5.61 5.44 47.19
CA VAL A 184 -5.31 6.01 45.87
C VAL A 184 -6.57 5.91 45.00
N ARG A 185 -7.03 7.06 44.49
CA ARG A 185 -8.18 7.19 43.57
C ARG A 185 -7.79 6.90 42.13
N ARG A 186 -6.66 7.45 41.68
CA ARG A 186 -6.09 7.27 40.33
C ARG A 186 -4.58 7.39 40.38
N LEU A 187 -3.90 6.69 39.49
CA LEU A 187 -2.45 6.69 39.34
C LEU A 187 -2.13 6.75 37.85
N ASP A 188 -1.07 7.46 37.49
CA ASP A 188 -0.66 7.65 36.09
C ASP A 188 0.86 7.77 36.00
N ILE A 189 1.45 6.96 35.13
CA ILE A 189 2.88 6.91 34.86
C ILE A 189 3.08 7.31 33.38
N PRO A 190 3.50 8.55 33.07
CA PRO A 190 3.70 9.01 31.69
C PRO A 190 4.63 8.14 30.83
N LEU A 191 5.60 7.45 31.46
CA LEU A 191 6.47 6.46 30.78
C LEU A 191 5.68 5.26 30.18
N LEU A 192 4.46 4.99 30.64
CA LEU A 192 3.69 3.83 30.17
C LEU A 192 2.80 4.12 28.95
N ASP A 193 2.54 5.39 28.61
CA ASP A 193 1.72 5.80 27.46
C ASP A 193 2.60 6.07 26.22
N PRO A 194 2.54 5.23 25.16
CA PRO A 194 3.31 5.44 23.93
C PRO A 194 2.91 6.70 23.15
N TYR A 195 1.72 7.25 23.41
CA TYR A 195 1.15 8.36 22.65
C TYR A 195 1.33 9.72 23.35
N GLN A 196 1.82 9.74 24.60
CA GLN A 196 2.11 10.99 25.30
C GLN A 196 3.42 11.61 24.78
N LYS A 197 3.34 12.79 24.16
CA LYS A 197 4.47 13.53 23.56
C LYS A 197 5.60 13.83 24.56
N ASP A 198 5.28 13.90 25.85
CA ASP A 198 6.24 14.09 26.95
C ASP A 198 6.82 12.79 27.52
N ALA A 199 6.49 11.61 26.96
CA ALA A 199 7.15 10.35 27.33
C ALA A 199 8.66 10.45 27.08
N GLU A 200 9.08 10.98 25.93
CA GLU A 200 10.51 11.21 25.61
C GLU A 200 11.18 12.27 26.51
N ALA A 201 10.41 13.16 27.13
CA ALA A 201 10.90 14.17 28.07
C ALA A 201 10.98 13.66 29.52
N SER A 202 10.04 12.78 29.91
CA SER A 202 9.96 12.15 31.25
C SER A 202 10.81 10.89 31.38
N VAL A 203 11.15 10.22 30.27
CA VAL A 203 12.40 9.45 30.15
C VAL A 203 13.58 10.44 30.13
N GLY A 204 13.89 11.00 31.31
CA GLY A 204 14.71 12.20 31.48
C GLY A 204 16.10 12.12 30.85
N ARG A 205 16.20 12.49 29.57
CA ARG A 205 17.36 12.38 28.67
C ARG A 205 18.02 11.00 28.69
N ILE A 206 17.81 10.21 27.64
CA ILE A 206 18.71 9.08 27.32
C ILE A 206 20.11 9.64 27.02
N SER A 207 20.91 9.77 28.07
CA SER A 207 22.32 10.15 28.03
C SER A 207 23.12 8.98 27.49
N THR A 208 23.26 8.93 26.17
CA THR A 208 23.87 7.85 25.38
C THR A 208 25.35 7.54 25.68
N PHE A 209 25.92 8.17 26.71
CA PHE A 209 27.33 8.02 27.14
C PHE A 209 27.51 7.76 28.64
N SER A 210 26.50 7.25 29.35
CA SER A 210 26.60 6.89 30.78
C SER A 210 26.13 5.46 31.08
N PHE A 211 27.04 4.49 30.91
CA PHE A 211 26.91 3.03 31.05
C PHE A 211 26.54 2.51 32.46
N SER A 212 26.02 3.35 33.36
CA SER A 212 25.76 2.99 34.77
C SER A 212 24.65 3.82 35.44
N GLN A 213 23.71 4.37 34.68
CA GLN A 213 22.50 5.00 35.24
C GLN A 213 21.31 4.05 35.04
N GLU A 214 20.65 3.67 36.14
CA GLU A 214 19.41 2.89 36.07
C GLU A 214 18.26 3.77 35.56
N LEU A 215 17.33 3.17 34.81
CA LEU A 215 16.13 3.84 34.33
C LEU A 215 15.28 4.33 35.51
N THR A 216 14.81 5.57 35.41
CA THR A 216 13.89 6.17 36.38
C THR A 216 12.67 6.74 35.70
N PHE A 217 11.53 6.68 36.38
CA PHE A 217 10.25 7.22 35.94
C PHE A 217 9.73 8.28 36.91
N ASP A 218 8.77 9.06 36.40
CA ASP A 218 7.96 9.99 37.18
C ASP A 218 6.51 9.45 37.25
N VAL A 219 5.77 9.77 38.32
CA VAL A 219 4.39 9.30 38.54
C VAL A 219 3.53 10.41 39.17
N TYR A 220 2.26 10.44 38.80
CA TYR A 220 1.20 11.20 39.48
C TYR A 220 0.32 10.23 40.28
N VAL A 221 0.06 10.56 41.54
CA VAL A 221 -0.77 9.74 42.44
C VAL A 221 -1.83 10.65 43.08
N GLN A 222 -3.09 10.41 42.73
CA GLN A 222 -4.26 11.11 43.26
C GLN A 222 -4.86 10.29 44.40
N TYR A 223 -4.97 10.87 45.59
CA TYR A 223 -5.65 10.27 46.73
C TYR A 223 -7.16 10.54 46.71
N MET A 224 -7.94 9.71 47.39
CA MET A 224 -9.38 9.95 47.57
C MET A 224 -9.67 11.11 48.55
N GLU A 225 -8.77 11.34 49.51
CA GLU A 225 -8.95 12.28 50.61
C GLU A 225 -7.73 13.21 50.77
N TYR A 226 -7.98 14.47 51.16
CA TYR A 226 -6.93 15.43 51.56
C TYR A 226 -6.03 14.87 52.69
N MET A 227 -6.59 14.08 53.62
CA MET A 227 -5.80 13.43 54.67
C MET A 227 -4.80 12.40 54.12
N GLY A 228 -5.10 11.71 53.02
CA GLY A 228 -4.15 10.82 52.34
C GLY A 228 -3.00 11.60 51.71
N PHE A 229 -3.33 12.68 51.00
CA PHE A 229 -2.36 13.60 50.39
C PHE A 229 -1.42 14.24 51.43
N VAL A 230 -1.95 14.80 52.51
CA VAL A 230 -1.14 15.43 53.58
C VAL A 230 -0.22 14.40 54.24
N LYS A 231 -0.73 13.20 54.59
CA LYS A 231 0.09 12.10 55.14
C LYS A 231 1.21 11.70 54.18
N ALA A 232 0.93 11.58 52.88
CA ALA A 232 1.93 11.23 51.88
C ALA A 232 3.03 12.31 51.78
N MET A 233 2.63 13.59 51.72
CA MET A 233 3.57 14.72 51.69
C MET A 233 4.44 14.76 52.94
N ASP A 234 3.87 14.67 54.15
CA ASP A 234 4.65 14.70 55.39
C ASP A 234 5.54 13.45 55.58
N SER A 235 5.09 12.25 55.16
CA SER A 235 5.91 11.03 55.20
C SER A 235 7.10 11.06 54.25
N LEU A 236 6.94 11.65 53.06
CA LEU A 236 8.02 11.76 52.06
C LEU A 236 8.95 12.96 52.31
N ARG A 237 8.59 13.86 53.24
CA ARG A 237 9.28 15.13 53.48
C ARG A 237 10.71 14.98 53.96
N GLY A 238 11.66 15.22 53.06
CA GLY A 238 13.09 15.09 53.34
C GLY A 238 13.54 13.63 53.51
N MET A 239 12.79 12.68 52.95
CA MET A 239 13.15 11.27 52.88
C MET A 239 13.67 10.91 51.48
N LYS A 240 14.56 9.92 51.42
CA LYS A 240 14.93 9.20 50.21
C LYS A 240 14.38 7.78 50.28
N LEU A 241 13.97 7.23 49.14
CA LEU A 241 13.41 5.88 49.05
C LEU A 241 14.53 4.87 49.30
N MET A 242 14.22 3.77 49.99
CA MET A 242 15.17 2.68 50.26
C MET A 242 14.52 1.32 50.01
N LEU A 243 15.16 0.48 49.20
CA LEU A 243 14.79 -0.91 48.99
C LEU A 243 15.68 -1.82 49.83
N LYS A 244 15.08 -2.69 50.66
CA LYS A 244 15.76 -3.84 51.29
C LYS A 244 15.44 -5.09 50.47
N THR A 245 16.46 -5.76 49.94
CA THR A 245 16.25 -7.04 49.22
C THR A 245 16.16 -8.21 50.22
N PRO A 246 15.53 -9.35 49.83
CA PRO A 246 15.56 -10.57 50.64
C PRO A 246 16.97 -11.12 50.91
N GLU A 247 17.98 -10.70 50.14
CA GLU A 247 19.41 -11.00 50.35
C GLU A 247 20.03 -10.20 51.53
N GLY A 248 19.25 -9.35 52.20
CA GLY A 248 19.73 -8.46 53.26
C GLY A 248 20.49 -7.22 52.77
N ARG A 249 20.52 -6.96 51.46
CA ARG A 249 21.19 -5.79 50.87
C ARG A 249 20.22 -4.61 50.82
N ALA A 250 20.72 -3.42 51.14
CA ALA A 250 19.94 -2.18 51.09
C ALA A 250 20.47 -1.21 50.03
N PHE A 251 19.55 -0.54 49.34
CA PHE A 251 19.85 0.48 48.33
C PHE A 251 18.97 1.70 48.55
N THR A 252 19.51 2.91 48.39
CA THR A 252 18.79 4.19 48.52
C THR A 252 18.73 4.94 47.20
N ALA A 253 17.63 5.66 46.94
CA ALA A 253 17.39 6.42 45.71
C ALA A 253 16.83 7.82 46.05
N ASN A 254 17.42 8.85 45.44
CA ASN A 254 17.06 10.25 45.67
C ASN A 254 15.87 10.68 44.80
N ILE A 255 14.65 10.51 45.35
CA ILE A 255 13.40 10.99 44.76
C ILE A 255 13.23 12.51 44.95
N LYS A 256 12.42 13.15 44.11
CA LYS A 256 11.87 14.50 44.34
C LYS A 256 10.35 14.40 44.37
N VAL A 257 9.71 15.05 45.33
CA VAL A 257 8.25 15.08 45.49
C VAL A 257 7.78 16.53 45.40
N ASP A 258 6.65 16.72 44.73
CA ASP A 258 5.97 18.00 44.57
C ASP A 258 4.45 17.76 44.58
N PHE A 259 3.65 18.82 44.62
CA PHE A 259 2.21 18.74 44.36
C PHE A 259 1.91 19.07 42.89
N ASP A 260 0.84 18.50 42.33
CA ASP A 260 0.47 18.81 40.94
C ASP A 260 -0.02 20.26 40.78
N ARG A 261 0.39 20.90 39.68
CA ARG A 261 0.01 22.26 39.26
C ARG A 261 -0.54 22.29 37.83
N SER A 262 -0.54 21.14 37.15
CA SER A 262 -0.93 20.99 35.75
C SER A 262 -2.36 20.47 35.58
N ARG A 263 -2.97 19.95 36.66
CA ARG A 263 -4.26 19.25 36.65
C ARG A 263 -4.17 17.94 35.84
N HIS A 264 -3.05 17.23 35.88
CA HIS A 264 -2.75 16.02 35.08
C HIS A 264 -3.74 14.87 35.33
N LEU A 265 -4.23 14.80 36.57
CA LEU A 265 -5.26 13.84 37.02
C LEU A 265 -6.66 14.46 37.21
N SER A 266 -6.89 15.67 36.70
CA SER A 266 -8.26 16.17 36.49
C SER A 266 -8.95 15.41 35.36
N GLU A 267 -10.28 15.34 35.43
CA GLU A 267 -11.07 14.64 34.42
C GLU A 267 -10.93 15.28 33.02
N GLU A 268 -10.79 16.62 32.95
CA GLU A 268 -10.55 17.36 31.70
C GLU A 268 -9.26 16.91 30.99
N SER A 269 -8.14 16.88 31.73
CA SER A 269 -6.83 16.49 31.18
C SER A 269 -6.79 15.01 30.79
N ILE A 270 -7.48 14.14 31.52
CA ILE A 270 -7.53 12.71 31.22
C ILE A 270 -8.39 12.45 29.96
N GLN A 271 -9.56 13.09 29.86
CA GLN A 271 -10.40 12.98 28.66
C GLN A 271 -9.68 13.56 27.43
N ARG A 272 -8.96 14.68 27.59
CA ARG A 272 -8.12 15.25 26.51
C ARG A 272 -7.04 14.27 26.06
N ARG A 273 -6.26 13.67 26.97
CA ARG A 273 -5.23 12.67 26.64
C ARG A 273 -5.84 11.41 25.99
N HIS A 274 -7.00 10.96 26.46
CA HIS A 274 -7.72 9.84 25.86
C HIS A 274 -8.18 10.14 24.42
N GLN A 275 -8.74 11.34 24.18
CA GLN A 275 -9.12 11.80 22.84
C GLN A 275 -7.91 11.97 21.92
N GLU A 276 -6.79 12.53 22.39
CA GLU A 276 -5.55 12.62 21.61
C GLU A 276 -5.02 11.24 21.23
N ARG A 277 -5.00 10.28 22.18
CA ARG A 277 -4.65 8.89 21.90
C ARG A 277 -5.56 8.25 20.86
N LEU A 278 -6.89 8.38 20.99
CA LEU A 278 -7.84 7.84 20.00
C LEU A 278 -7.64 8.47 18.60
N LYS A 279 -7.34 9.78 18.53
CA LYS A 279 -7.02 10.47 17.26
C LYS A 279 -5.73 9.93 16.63
N ILE A 280 -4.69 9.66 17.42
CA ILE A 280 -3.42 9.10 16.91
C ILE A 280 -3.60 7.63 16.49
N GLU A 281 -4.26 6.80 17.29
CA GLU A 281 -4.56 5.39 16.99
C GLU A 281 -5.40 5.25 15.70
N ALA A 282 -6.37 6.14 15.48
CA ALA A 282 -7.15 6.19 14.24
C ALA A 282 -6.29 6.54 13.01
N LEU A 283 -5.38 7.52 13.13
CA LEU A 283 -4.45 7.89 12.05
C LEU A 283 -3.41 6.80 11.77
N GLU A 284 -3.01 6.03 12.79
CA GLU A 284 -2.13 4.87 12.64
C GLU A 284 -2.85 3.74 11.89
N ARG A 285 -4.07 3.38 12.32
CA ARG A 285 -4.93 2.40 11.64
C ARG A 285 -5.22 2.78 10.18
N GLU A 286 -5.52 4.06 9.90
CA GLU A 286 -5.74 4.52 8.52
C GLU A 286 -4.49 4.38 7.64
N ARG A 287 -3.29 4.58 8.20
CA ARG A 287 -2.03 4.35 7.47
C ARG A 287 -1.80 2.87 7.19
N GLU A 288 -2.07 1.99 8.16
CA GLU A 288 -2.00 0.53 7.96
C GLU A 288 -2.99 0.07 6.89
N GLU A 289 -4.25 0.53 6.94
CA GLU A 289 -5.27 0.23 5.92
C GLU A 289 -4.89 0.75 4.52
N ARG A 290 -4.27 1.94 4.43
CA ARG A 290 -3.73 2.47 3.16
C ARG A 290 -2.61 1.59 2.62
N VAL A 291 -1.65 1.19 3.43
CA VAL A 291 -0.54 0.29 3.01
C VAL A 291 -1.05 -1.10 2.62
N LEU A 292 -2.06 -1.63 3.31
CA LEU A 292 -2.73 -2.89 2.93
C LEU A 292 -3.47 -2.75 1.59
N ARG A 293 -4.17 -1.63 1.37
CA ARG A 293 -4.85 -1.35 0.10
C ARG A 293 -3.87 -1.20 -1.06
N GLU A 294 -2.80 -0.45 -0.89
CA GLU A 294 -1.75 -0.28 -1.92
C GLU A 294 -1.12 -1.63 -2.30
N ARG A 295 -0.89 -2.53 -1.33
CA ARG A 295 -0.42 -3.90 -1.60
C ARG A 295 -1.43 -4.75 -2.37
N LEU A 296 -2.72 -4.67 -2.01
CA LEU A 296 -3.80 -5.38 -2.71
C LEU A 296 -3.98 -4.86 -4.14
N GLU A 297 -3.90 -3.55 -4.36
CA GLU A 297 -3.93 -2.93 -5.68
C GLU A 297 -2.69 -3.31 -6.51
N GLU A 298 -1.49 -3.36 -5.90
CA GLU A 298 -0.29 -3.85 -6.59
C GLU A 298 -0.40 -5.33 -6.98
N GLU A 299 -0.93 -6.19 -6.10
CA GLU A 299 -1.14 -7.61 -6.40
C GLU A 299 -2.17 -7.83 -7.51
N GLN A 300 -3.29 -7.10 -7.48
CA GLN A 300 -4.29 -7.10 -8.55
C GLN A 300 -3.69 -6.61 -9.88
N MET A 301 -2.86 -5.56 -9.87
CA MET A 301 -2.17 -5.08 -11.06
C MET A 301 -1.18 -6.12 -11.61
N ARG A 302 -0.41 -6.78 -10.74
CA ARG A 302 0.49 -7.89 -11.11
C ARG A 302 -0.30 -9.09 -11.65
N GLU A 303 -1.48 -9.41 -11.14
CA GLU A 303 -2.35 -10.47 -11.69
C GLU A 303 -2.96 -10.06 -13.04
N ALA A 304 -3.47 -8.84 -13.17
CA ALA A 304 -4.00 -8.30 -14.42
C ALA A 304 -2.93 -8.25 -15.53
N GLU A 305 -1.68 -7.94 -15.19
CA GLU A 305 -0.56 -8.04 -16.13
C GLU A 305 -0.30 -9.50 -16.55
N ARG A 306 -0.16 -10.43 -15.59
CA ARG A 306 0.01 -11.87 -15.87
C ARG A 306 -1.12 -12.43 -16.74
N ARG A 307 -2.36 -11.95 -16.54
CA ARG A 307 -3.52 -12.27 -17.38
C ARG A 307 -3.39 -11.70 -18.80
N ARG A 308 -3.04 -10.42 -18.96
CA ARG A 308 -2.80 -9.80 -20.28
C ARG A 308 -1.68 -10.48 -21.05
N GLN A 309 -0.61 -10.89 -20.38
CA GLN A 309 0.49 -11.65 -21.00
C GLN A 309 0.02 -13.00 -21.56
N ARG A 310 -0.81 -13.75 -20.80
CA ARG A 310 -1.45 -14.99 -21.29
C ARG A 310 -2.39 -14.75 -22.48
N GLU A 311 -3.25 -13.72 -22.39
CA GLU A 311 -4.17 -13.36 -23.47
C GLU A 311 -3.42 -12.91 -24.75
N GLU A 312 -2.27 -12.25 -24.62
CA GLU A 312 -1.41 -11.91 -25.77
C GLU A 312 -0.67 -13.13 -26.33
N GLU A 313 -0.19 -14.05 -25.47
CA GLU A 313 0.45 -15.29 -25.90
C GLU A 313 -0.53 -16.20 -26.66
N GLU A 314 -1.75 -16.38 -26.17
CA GLU A 314 -2.83 -17.05 -26.91
C GLU A 314 -3.11 -16.38 -28.25
N GLN A 315 -3.16 -15.04 -28.31
CA GLN A 315 -3.33 -14.35 -29.59
C GLN A 315 -2.14 -14.55 -30.54
N ARG A 316 -0.91 -14.59 -30.02
CA ARG A 316 0.31 -14.88 -30.80
C ARG A 316 0.28 -16.32 -31.33
N GLU A 317 -0.18 -17.28 -30.54
CA GLU A 317 -0.35 -18.67 -30.94
C GLU A 317 -1.46 -18.84 -31.99
N ARG A 318 -2.67 -18.31 -31.76
CA ARG A 318 -3.76 -18.30 -32.75
C ARG A 318 -3.33 -17.65 -34.08
N ARG A 319 -2.52 -16.57 -34.04
CA ARG A 319 -1.92 -15.95 -35.24
C ARG A 319 -0.81 -16.79 -35.89
N ARG A 320 -0.13 -17.68 -35.16
CA ARG A 320 0.81 -18.67 -35.74
C ARG A 320 0.03 -19.79 -36.43
N GLU A 321 -0.98 -20.36 -35.77
CA GLU A 321 -1.87 -21.36 -36.36
C GLU A 321 -2.54 -20.85 -37.63
N GLU A 322 -3.14 -19.66 -37.61
CA GLU A 322 -3.83 -19.11 -38.78
C GLU A 322 -2.87 -18.91 -39.96
N LYS A 323 -1.64 -18.43 -39.69
CA LYS A 323 -0.58 -18.32 -40.71
C LYS A 323 -0.14 -19.69 -41.23
N GLN A 324 -0.15 -20.74 -40.40
CA GLN A 324 0.15 -22.10 -40.82
C GLN A 324 -0.98 -22.68 -41.68
N ARG A 325 -2.24 -22.60 -41.22
CA ARG A 325 -3.43 -23.02 -41.98
C ARG A 325 -3.49 -22.32 -43.36
N ARG A 326 -3.25 -21.01 -43.42
CA ARG A 326 -3.16 -20.24 -44.69
C ARG A 326 -2.01 -20.69 -45.59
N ARG A 327 -0.88 -21.16 -45.04
CA ARG A 327 0.25 -21.71 -45.82
C ARG A 327 -0.07 -23.12 -46.36
N GLU A 328 -0.71 -23.96 -45.56
CA GLU A 328 -1.14 -25.30 -45.95
C GLU A 328 -2.25 -25.24 -47.01
N GLU A 329 -3.24 -24.37 -46.83
CA GLU A 329 -4.28 -24.11 -47.83
C GLU A 329 -3.68 -23.56 -49.14
N ARG A 330 -2.72 -22.64 -49.05
CA ARG A 330 -2.02 -22.13 -50.25
C ARG A 330 -1.28 -23.24 -50.99
N LYS A 331 -0.50 -24.08 -50.30
CA LYS A 331 0.17 -25.23 -50.91
C LYS A 331 -0.83 -26.15 -51.60
N ARG A 332 -1.93 -26.49 -50.92
CA ARG A 332 -3.00 -27.33 -51.49
C ARG A 332 -3.61 -26.71 -52.75
N ARG A 333 -3.85 -25.39 -52.78
CA ARG A 333 -4.33 -24.67 -53.99
C ARG A 333 -3.29 -24.73 -55.12
N GLU A 334 -2.01 -24.56 -54.82
CA GLU A 334 -0.90 -24.67 -55.79
C GLU A 334 -0.77 -26.10 -56.35
N GLU A 335 -0.93 -27.13 -55.51
CA GLU A 335 -0.97 -28.55 -55.89
C GLU A 335 -2.21 -28.91 -56.73
N GLU A 336 -3.40 -28.42 -56.37
CA GLU A 336 -4.63 -28.60 -57.15
C GLU A 336 -4.55 -27.90 -58.51
N GLU A 337 -3.92 -26.71 -58.60
CA GLU A 337 -3.69 -26.00 -59.87
C GLU A 337 -2.66 -26.73 -60.75
N GLU A 338 -1.57 -27.27 -60.18
CA GLU A 338 -0.64 -28.14 -60.91
C GLU A 338 -1.32 -29.42 -61.41
N ALA A 339 -2.10 -30.10 -60.56
CA ALA A 339 -2.85 -31.28 -60.95
C ALA A 339 -3.84 -30.99 -62.10
N ARG A 340 -4.47 -29.82 -62.10
CA ARG A 340 -5.30 -29.34 -63.21
C ARG A 340 -4.48 -29.09 -64.48
N LYS A 341 -3.36 -28.36 -64.41
CA LYS A 341 -2.47 -28.11 -65.57
C LYS A 341 -1.96 -29.40 -66.20
N ARG A 342 -1.59 -30.39 -65.39
CA ARG A 342 -1.15 -31.72 -65.85
C ARG A 342 -2.27 -32.44 -66.62
N LYS A 343 -3.52 -32.40 -66.12
CA LYS A 343 -4.71 -32.95 -66.81
C LYS A 343 -5.00 -32.23 -68.14
N GLU A 344 -4.96 -30.90 -68.16
CA GLU A 344 -5.17 -30.11 -69.38
C GLU A 344 -4.07 -30.34 -70.43
N GLU A 345 -2.82 -30.52 -70.02
CA GLU A 345 -1.72 -30.87 -70.94
C GLU A 345 -1.87 -32.29 -71.51
N GLU A 346 -2.33 -33.25 -70.70
CA GLU A 346 -2.61 -34.62 -71.15
C GLU A 346 -3.80 -34.65 -72.13
N GLU A 347 -4.89 -33.94 -71.82
CA GLU A 347 -6.04 -33.82 -72.73
C GLU A 347 -5.63 -33.11 -74.04
N ALA A 348 -4.77 -32.09 -73.97
CA ALA A 348 -4.22 -31.44 -75.14
C ALA A 348 -3.28 -32.35 -75.95
N LYS A 349 -2.58 -33.31 -75.33
CA LYS A 349 -1.82 -34.37 -76.04
C LYS A 349 -2.78 -35.34 -76.73
N ARG A 350 -3.79 -35.86 -76.02
CA ARG A 350 -4.83 -36.75 -76.58
C ARG A 350 -5.53 -36.11 -77.78
N LYS A 351 -5.98 -34.86 -77.67
CA LYS A 351 -6.61 -34.10 -78.78
C LYS A 351 -5.68 -33.86 -79.97
N LYS A 352 -4.38 -33.64 -79.74
CA LYS A 352 -3.37 -33.53 -80.83
C LYS A 352 -3.14 -34.87 -81.53
N GLU A 353 -3.12 -35.97 -80.79
CA GLU A 353 -2.98 -37.30 -81.37
C GLU A 353 -4.22 -37.68 -82.19
N GLU A 354 -5.42 -37.48 -81.64
CA GLU A 354 -6.69 -37.69 -82.34
C GLU A 354 -6.79 -36.85 -83.62
N ALA A 355 -6.42 -35.56 -83.56
CA ALA A 355 -6.35 -34.69 -84.74
C ALA A 355 -5.27 -35.12 -85.76
N SER A 356 -4.25 -35.89 -85.34
CA SER A 356 -3.27 -36.49 -86.25
C SER A 356 -3.80 -37.78 -86.90
N ARG A 357 -4.60 -38.57 -86.18
CA ARG A 357 -5.31 -39.74 -86.72
C ARG A 357 -6.34 -39.30 -87.76
N LYS A 358 -7.22 -38.36 -87.40
CA LYS A 358 -8.23 -37.78 -88.32
C LYS A 358 -7.62 -37.17 -89.58
N LYS A 359 -6.43 -36.57 -89.51
CA LYS A 359 -5.71 -36.06 -90.70
C LYS A 359 -5.13 -37.16 -91.58
N LYS A 360 -4.72 -38.31 -91.03
CA LYS A 360 -4.34 -39.48 -91.84
C LYS A 360 -5.56 -40.06 -92.54
N GLU A 361 -6.66 -40.23 -91.82
CA GLU A 361 -7.94 -40.69 -92.38
C GLU A 361 -8.45 -39.76 -93.50
N GLU A 362 -8.36 -38.44 -93.33
CA GLU A 362 -8.69 -37.45 -94.36
C GLU A 362 -7.75 -37.54 -95.58
N GLU A 363 -6.44 -37.72 -95.37
CA GLU A 363 -5.47 -37.87 -96.46
C GLU A 363 -5.68 -39.18 -97.25
N ASP A 364 -5.99 -40.29 -96.57
CA ASP A 364 -6.21 -41.59 -97.21
C ASP A 364 -7.60 -41.69 -97.86
N ALA A 365 -8.63 -41.05 -97.28
CA ALA A 365 -9.92 -40.85 -97.94
C ALA A 365 -9.78 -39.96 -99.18
N LYS A 366 -8.87 -38.98 -99.16
CA LYS A 366 -8.56 -38.16 -100.33
C LYS A 366 -7.84 -38.95 -101.42
N LYS A 367 -6.86 -39.78 -101.08
CA LYS A 367 -6.20 -40.69 -102.05
C LYS A 367 -7.23 -41.57 -102.76
N LYS A 368 -8.15 -42.19 -102.02
CA LYS A 368 -9.28 -42.96 -102.61
C LYS A 368 -10.14 -42.13 -103.56
N LYS A 369 -10.48 -40.89 -103.20
CA LYS A 369 -11.24 -39.98 -104.09
C LYS A 369 -10.46 -39.56 -105.33
N ASP A 370 -9.16 -39.34 -105.22
CA ASP A 370 -8.30 -38.99 -106.36
C ASP A 370 -8.11 -40.20 -107.31
N GLU A 371 -8.05 -41.44 -106.80
CA GLU A 371 -8.09 -42.68 -107.59
C GLU A 371 -9.44 -42.88 -108.30
N GLU A 372 -10.56 -42.76 -107.58
CA GLU A 372 -11.91 -42.86 -108.17
C GLU A 372 -12.14 -41.78 -109.24
N SER A 373 -11.66 -40.56 -108.99
CA SER A 373 -11.72 -39.43 -109.94
C SER A 373 -10.83 -39.63 -111.16
N LYS A 374 -9.78 -40.46 -111.06
CA LYS A 374 -8.96 -40.85 -112.20
C LYS A 374 -9.69 -41.87 -113.06
N LYS A 375 -10.19 -42.96 -112.44
CA LYS A 375 -10.93 -44.02 -113.15
C LYS A 375 -12.11 -43.49 -113.96
N ARG A 376 -12.91 -42.58 -113.38
CA ARG A 376 -14.03 -41.91 -114.07
C ARG A 376 -13.61 -41.10 -115.31
N ARG A 377 -12.38 -40.58 -115.38
CA ARG A 377 -11.87 -39.86 -116.57
C ARG A 377 -11.44 -40.82 -117.68
N ASP A 378 -10.84 -41.94 -117.32
CA ASP A 378 -10.45 -42.98 -118.26
C ASP A 378 -11.72 -43.60 -118.92
N GLU A 379 -12.82 -43.67 -118.17
CA GLU A 379 -14.17 -44.04 -118.63
C GLU A 379 -14.83 -42.92 -119.51
N GLU A 380 -14.66 -41.63 -119.19
CA GLU A 380 -15.13 -40.52 -120.06
C GLU A 380 -14.36 -40.42 -121.39
N GLU A 381 -13.04 -40.62 -121.40
CA GLU A 381 -12.24 -40.56 -122.63
C GLU A 381 -12.59 -41.68 -123.60
N THR A 382 -12.84 -42.88 -123.10
CA THR A 382 -13.22 -44.03 -123.95
C THR A 382 -14.61 -43.83 -124.58
N MET A 383 -15.58 -43.29 -123.82
CA MET A 383 -16.89 -42.92 -124.37
C MET A 383 -16.83 -41.79 -125.41
N LYS A 384 -15.93 -40.81 -125.26
CA LYS A 384 -15.75 -39.75 -126.27
C LYS A 384 -15.25 -40.28 -127.62
N ARG A 385 -14.29 -41.20 -127.61
CA ARG A 385 -13.73 -41.78 -128.85
C ARG A 385 -14.80 -42.54 -129.64
N TYR A 386 -15.69 -43.26 -128.95
CA TYR A 386 -16.84 -43.94 -129.56
C TYR A 386 -17.84 -42.97 -130.22
N GLN A 387 -18.07 -41.80 -129.61
CA GLN A 387 -18.93 -40.76 -130.18
C GLN A 387 -18.32 -40.06 -131.41
N GLU A 388 -16.99 -39.88 -131.47
CA GLU A 388 -16.33 -39.32 -132.66
C GLU A 388 -16.39 -40.23 -133.88
N GLU A 389 -16.32 -41.56 -133.71
CA GLU A 389 -16.47 -42.51 -134.83
C GLU A 389 -17.88 -42.49 -135.43
N LEU A 390 -18.92 -42.42 -134.59
CA LEU A 390 -20.30 -42.24 -135.03
C LEU A 390 -20.49 -40.93 -135.79
N ARG A 391 -19.86 -39.85 -135.32
CA ARG A 391 -19.95 -38.52 -135.92
C ARG A 391 -19.32 -38.45 -137.31
N LYS A 392 -18.16 -39.09 -137.52
CA LYS A 392 -17.50 -39.18 -138.84
C LYS A 392 -18.35 -39.89 -139.89
N LYS A 393 -18.97 -41.02 -139.54
CA LYS A 393 -19.82 -41.78 -140.47
C LYS A 393 -21.01 -40.96 -140.98
N TRP A 394 -21.59 -40.13 -140.12
CA TRP A 394 -22.68 -39.23 -140.47
C TRP A 394 -22.22 -38.09 -141.40
N GLU A 395 -21.04 -37.51 -141.16
CA GLU A 395 -20.48 -36.44 -142.01
C GLU A 395 -20.09 -36.95 -143.41
N GLU A 396 -19.66 -38.21 -143.56
CA GLU A 396 -19.43 -38.84 -144.88
C GLU A 396 -20.74 -39.06 -145.67
N GLU A 397 -21.81 -39.47 -144.99
CA GLU A 397 -23.14 -39.69 -145.61
C GLU A 397 -23.77 -38.35 -146.06
N GLU A 398 -23.66 -37.29 -145.26
CA GLU A 398 -24.13 -35.96 -145.63
C GLU A 398 -23.36 -35.39 -146.84
N ALA A 399 -22.04 -35.59 -146.87
CA ALA A 399 -21.18 -35.16 -147.98
C ALA A 399 -21.50 -35.89 -149.29
N ARG A 400 -22.03 -37.12 -149.24
CA ARG A 400 -22.54 -37.82 -150.43
C ARG A 400 -23.80 -37.14 -150.97
N ARG A 401 -24.80 -36.88 -150.13
CA ARG A 401 -26.07 -36.24 -150.52
C ARG A 401 -25.86 -34.86 -151.17
N ARG A 402 -24.98 -34.02 -150.61
CA ARG A 402 -24.75 -32.67 -151.13
C ARG A 402 -24.21 -32.65 -152.58
N ARG A 403 -23.42 -33.65 -152.97
CA ARG A 403 -22.89 -33.80 -154.34
C ARG A 403 -23.97 -34.13 -155.38
N GLU A 404 -25.04 -34.80 -154.97
CA GLU A 404 -26.18 -35.14 -155.85
C GLU A 404 -27.11 -33.92 -156.06
N GLU A 405 -27.22 -33.01 -155.07
CA GLU A 405 -27.99 -31.77 -155.21
C GLU A 405 -27.30 -30.68 -156.07
N GLU A 406 -25.98 -30.52 -155.96
CA GLU A 406 -25.26 -29.47 -156.72
C GLU A 406 -25.35 -29.68 -158.23
N MET A 407 -25.41 -30.94 -158.69
CA MET A 407 -25.59 -31.27 -160.10
C MET A 407 -26.95 -30.80 -160.64
N ARG A 408 -28.02 -30.91 -159.85
CA ARG A 408 -29.36 -30.41 -160.23
C ARG A 408 -29.43 -28.88 -160.25
N LYS A 409 -28.80 -28.21 -159.28
CA LYS A 409 -28.83 -26.74 -159.16
C LYS A 409 -28.10 -26.02 -160.31
N LYS A 410 -27.09 -26.63 -160.93
CA LYS A 410 -26.43 -26.08 -162.13
C LYS A 410 -27.30 -26.07 -163.38
N GLU A 411 -28.31 -26.94 -163.47
CA GLU A 411 -29.19 -27.03 -164.65
C GLU A 411 -30.33 -25.99 -164.63
N GLU A 412 -30.78 -25.57 -163.45
CA GLU A 412 -31.74 -24.46 -163.29
C GLU A 412 -31.15 -23.08 -163.63
N ILE A 413 -29.88 -22.83 -163.26
CA ILE A 413 -29.27 -21.49 -163.37
C ILE A 413 -29.25 -21.02 -164.83
N ARG A 414 -28.95 -21.93 -165.78
CA ARG A 414 -28.91 -21.66 -167.22
C ARG A 414 -30.27 -21.25 -167.85
N LYS A 415 -31.36 -21.22 -167.08
CA LYS A 415 -32.67 -20.72 -167.51
C LYS A 415 -33.08 -19.39 -166.87
N LYS A 416 -32.39 -18.95 -165.81
CA LYS A 416 -32.74 -17.72 -165.05
C LYS A 416 -31.94 -16.50 -165.50
N GLU A 417 -30.82 -16.71 -166.21
CA GLU A 417 -29.96 -15.64 -166.72
C GLU A 417 -30.52 -14.93 -167.97
N GLU A 418 -31.50 -15.52 -168.68
CA GLU A 418 -32.19 -14.85 -169.81
C GLU A 418 -33.28 -13.86 -169.35
N GLU A 419 -33.90 -14.08 -168.18
CA GLU A 419 -35.14 -13.40 -167.78
C GLU A 419 -34.91 -12.09 -166.98
N GLU A 420 -33.93 -12.04 -166.07
CA GLU A 420 -33.76 -10.89 -165.15
C GLU A 420 -32.83 -9.77 -165.66
N SER A 421 -32.57 -9.72 -166.97
CA SER A 421 -31.88 -8.59 -167.63
C SER A 421 -32.60 -7.23 -167.49
N LEU A 422 -33.87 -7.24 -167.06
CA LEU A 422 -34.81 -6.13 -167.17
C LEU A 422 -35.10 -5.35 -165.87
N ARG A 423 -34.79 -5.90 -164.68
CA ARG A 423 -35.08 -5.26 -163.38
C ARG A 423 -33.84 -4.81 -162.60
N ARG A 424 -33.05 -4.00 -163.31
CA ARG A 424 -32.74 -2.62 -162.93
C ARG A 424 -32.85 -2.25 -161.43
N LYS A 425 -31.68 -1.99 -160.86
CA LYS A 425 -31.23 -0.63 -160.48
C LYS A 425 -32.22 0.24 -159.68
N LYS A 426 -32.20 0.06 -158.36
CA LYS A 426 -31.98 1.12 -157.33
C LYS A 426 -31.77 0.39 -155.97
N VAL A 427 -30.64 0.42 -155.26
CA VAL A 427 -29.58 1.46 -155.06
C VAL A 427 -30.20 2.70 -154.40
N GLU A 428 -29.74 3.27 -153.28
CA GLU A 428 -28.49 3.15 -152.46
C GLU A 428 -28.71 2.41 -151.09
N ALA A 429 -27.77 1.77 -150.37
CA ALA A 429 -26.35 2.06 -149.98
C ALA A 429 -26.22 3.08 -148.80
N GLU A 430 -25.19 3.18 -147.93
CA GLU A 430 -24.12 2.32 -147.36
C GLU A 430 -23.51 3.13 -146.14
N LEU A 431 -22.37 2.93 -145.44
CA LEU A 431 -21.18 2.06 -145.60
C LEU A 431 -20.48 1.70 -144.25
N LYS A 432 -20.62 0.43 -143.82
CA LYS A 432 -19.56 -0.48 -143.29
C LYS A 432 -18.33 0.00 -142.43
N ARG A 433 -18.12 -0.77 -141.32
CA ARG A 433 -16.83 -1.43 -140.88
C ARG A 433 -15.68 -0.53 -140.33
N HIS A 434 -14.54 -1.00 -139.77
CA HIS A 434 -13.95 -2.32 -139.34
C HIS A 434 -12.99 -2.03 -138.13
N LYS A 435 -12.72 -2.85 -137.09
CA LYS A 435 -12.23 -4.24 -136.92
C LYS A 435 -10.72 -4.51 -137.17
N GLY A 436 -9.99 -4.84 -136.08
CA GLY A 436 -8.68 -5.53 -135.98
C GLY A 436 -8.35 -5.80 -134.49
N SER A 437 -7.89 -6.96 -133.97
CA SER A 437 -6.86 -7.97 -134.32
C SER A 437 -5.47 -7.65 -133.71
N ASP A 438 -4.71 -8.52 -133.02
CA ASP A 438 -4.84 -9.96 -132.67
C ASP A 438 -3.84 -10.36 -131.53
N ARG A 439 -3.90 -11.61 -130.99
CA ARG A 439 -2.88 -12.38 -130.20
C ARG A 439 -2.51 -11.88 -128.77
N LYS A 440 -2.60 -12.73 -127.71
CA LYS A 440 -1.74 -13.86 -127.24
C LYS A 440 -0.35 -13.39 -126.73
N ARG A 441 0.25 -13.90 -125.62
CA ARG A 441 0.09 -15.19 -124.90
C ARG A 441 0.63 -15.13 -123.43
N SER A 442 0.25 -16.11 -122.59
CA SER A 442 0.91 -16.71 -121.38
C SER A 442 2.17 -16.08 -120.73
N GLY A 443 2.39 -16.13 -119.40
CA GLY A 443 1.61 -16.74 -118.29
C GLY A 443 2.50 -17.28 -117.12
N GLU A 444 1.89 -17.67 -115.99
CA GLU A 444 2.53 -18.30 -114.79
C GLU A 444 3.59 -17.43 -114.02
N ARG A 445 4.02 -17.67 -112.76
CA ARG A 445 3.63 -18.66 -111.71
C ARG A 445 3.80 -18.11 -110.26
N LYS A 446 3.13 -18.80 -109.34
CA LYS A 446 2.98 -18.58 -107.88
C LYS A 446 4.29 -18.68 -107.03
N LYS A 447 4.17 -18.20 -105.76
CA LYS A 447 4.56 -18.85 -104.46
C LYS A 447 5.90 -18.49 -103.72
N SER A 448 5.73 -18.09 -102.44
CA SER A 448 6.12 -18.86 -101.22
C SER A 448 7.37 -18.54 -100.35
N LYS A 449 7.12 -17.92 -99.17
CA LYS A 449 7.56 -18.29 -97.79
C LYS A 449 9.06 -18.28 -97.35
N ARG A 450 9.23 -18.07 -96.01
CA ARG A 450 10.26 -18.66 -95.09
C ARG A 450 11.71 -18.09 -95.17
N LYS A 451 12.56 -18.10 -94.11
CA LYS A 451 12.40 -18.28 -92.63
C LYS A 451 13.71 -17.95 -91.84
N ARG A 452 13.59 -17.36 -90.63
CA ARG A 452 14.39 -17.61 -89.37
C ARG A 452 15.94 -17.46 -89.29
N ARG A 453 16.37 -16.77 -88.20
CA ARG A 453 17.55 -17.03 -87.30
C ARG A 453 18.96 -16.75 -87.90
N LYS A 454 20.07 -16.61 -87.14
CA LYS A 454 20.37 -16.79 -85.68
C LYS A 454 21.64 -15.97 -85.27
N LYS A 455 21.70 -15.42 -84.03
CA LYS A 455 22.92 -15.06 -83.22
C LYS A 455 24.00 -14.19 -83.92
N GLU A 456 25.13 -13.77 -83.34
CA GLU A 456 25.85 -14.14 -82.10
C GLU A 456 26.55 -12.91 -81.44
N GLU A 457 27.53 -13.13 -80.55
CA GLU A 457 28.24 -12.14 -79.72
C GLU A 457 29.76 -12.09 -80.11
N ASN A 458 30.64 -11.13 -79.79
CA ASN A 458 30.71 -9.98 -78.84
C ASN A 458 31.57 -8.83 -79.51
N SER A 459 32.49 -7.97 -78.98
CA SER A 459 33.07 -7.56 -77.67
C SER A 459 34.03 -6.34 -77.82
N ALA A 460 34.34 -5.62 -76.72
CA ALA A 460 35.61 -4.88 -76.37
C ALA A 460 35.89 -3.40 -76.81
N SER A 461 36.26 -2.57 -75.81
CA SER A 461 37.28 -1.47 -75.69
C SER A 461 37.53 -0.44 -76.84
N ASP A 462 37.86 0.84 -76.60
CA ASP A 462 38.25 1.56 -75.37
C ASP A 462 38.04 3.11 -75.44
N ALA A 463 38.38 3.82 -74.34
CA ALA A 463 38.83 5.22 -74.22
C ALA A 463 37.84 6.39 -73.92
N GLU A 464 38.41 7.33 -73.14
CA GLU A 464 38.09 8.73 -72.78
C GLU A 464 36.98 9.13 -71.76
N GLU A 465 37.46 9.89 -70.76
CA GLU A 465 36.78 10.71 -69.73
C GLU A 465 36.90 12.22 -70.14
N PRO A 466 36.57 13.26 -69.33
CA PRO A 466 35.79 13.32 -68.08
C PRO A 466 34.69 14.41 -68.07
N ARG A 467 33.51 14.15 -67.47
CA ARG A 467 32.55 15.23 -67.09
C ARG A 467 31.72 15.00 -65.82
N ARG A 468 31.97 13.96 -65.00
CA ARG A 468 31.03 13.51 -63.94
C ARG A 468 31.18 14.12 -62.55
N ARG A 469 32.34 14.68 -62.18
CA ARG A 469 32.62 15.10 -60.78
C ARG A 469 31.75 16.27 -60.26
N SER A 470 31.20 17.13 -61.13
CA SER A 470 30.37 18.26 -60.69
C SER A 470 28.95 17.86 -60.24
N SER A 471 28.38 16.80 -60.83
CA SER A 471 27.05 16.29 -60.46
C SER A 471 27.05 15.55 -59.12
N GLU A 472 28.11 14.82 -58.81
CA GLU A 472 28.19 13.98 -57.60
C GLU A 472 28.44 14.81 -56.33
N LEU A 473 29.21 15.89 -56.44
CA LEU A 473 29.36 16.87 -55.35
C LEU A 473 28.01 17.53 -55.02
N LYS A 474 27.29 18.04 -56.03
CA LYS A 474 25.96 18.64 -55.81
C LYS A 474 24.96 17.65 -55.20
N LEU A 475 24.98 16.38 -55.64
CA LEU A 475 24.10 15.34 -55.09
C LEU A 475 24.45 14.97 -53.65
N THR A 476 25.72 15.05 -53.24
CA THR A 476 26.14 14.79 -51.85
C THR A 476 25.94 15.98 -50.92
N GLU A 477 26.10 17.21 -51.40
CA GLU A 477 25.71 18.43 -50.67
C GLU A 477 24.19 18.48 -50.45
N HIS A 478 23.38 18.18 -51.47
CA HIS A 478 21.92 18.20 -51.35
C HIS A 478 21.39 17.11 -50.39
N LYS A 479 22.09 15.98 -50.26
CA LYS A 479 21.82 14.96 -49.22
C LYS A 479 22.17 15.48 -47.82
N ARG A 480 23.36 16.07 -47.64
CA ARG A 480 23.78 16.68 -46.36
C ARG A 480 22.85 17.81 -45.90
N LEU A 481 22.28 18.57 -46.84
CA LEU A 481 21.27 19.58 -46.54
C LEU A 481 19.94 18.95 -46.08
N ALA A 482 19.47 17.88 -46.74
CA ALA A 482 18.29 17.14 -46.32
C ALA A 482 18.46 16.43 -44.96
N GLU A 483 19.66 15.89 -44.69
CA GLU A 483 20.02 15.33 -43.38
C GLU A 483 20.03 16.40 -42.28
N ARG A 484 20.58 17.59 -42.56
CA ARG A 484 20.51 18.75 -41.63
C ARG A 484 19.09 19.22 -41.40
N GLN A 485 18.24 19.24 -42.42
CA GLN A 485 16.82 19.58 -42.27
C GLN A 485 16.11 18.58 -41.35
N ARG A 486 16.32 17.27 -41.55
CA ARG A 486 15.77 16.23 -40.66
C ARG A 486 16.25 16.37 -39.21
N MET A 487 17.53 16.63 -38.99
CA MET A 487 18.06 16.87 -37.64
C MET A 487 17.40 18.08 -36.96
N VAL A 488 17.05 19.13 -37.71
CA VAL A 488 16.32 20.30 -37.19
C VAL A 488 14.84 19.97 -36.97
N GLU A 489 14.20 19.18 -37.84
CA GLU A 489 12.82 18.70 -37.67
C GLU A 489 12.69 17.77 -36.44
N GLU A 490 13.66 16.89 -36.23
CA GLU A 490 13.75 16.02 -35.05
C GLU A 490 13.99 16.83 -33.76
N GLN A 491 14.90 17.82 -33.79
CA GLN A 491 15.10 18.74 -32.65
C GLN A 491 13.83 19.54 -32.33
N TRP A 492 13.14 20.08 -33.33
CA TRP A 492 11.88 20.80 -33.16
C TRP A 492 10.74 19.90 -32.65
N PHE A 493 10.72 18.62 -33.04
CA PHE A 493 9.77 17.64 -32.51
C PHE A 493 10.04 17.33 -31.03
N ILE A 494 11.31 17.16 -30.65
CA ILE A 494 11.74 16.98 -29.25
C ILE A 494 11.41 18.24 -28.42
N GLU A 495 11.69 19.43 -28.94
CA GLU A 495 11.35 20.71 -28.30
C GLU A 495 9.84 20.85 -28.08
N LYS A 496 9.02 20.45 -29.07
CA LYS A 496 7.56 20.40 -28.92
C LYS A 496 7.08 19.38 -27.89
N GLN A 497 7.67 18.18 -27.83
CA GLN A 497 7.34 17.21 -26.78
C GLN A 497 7.71 17.75 -25.40
N HIS A 498 8.88 18.39 -25.26
CA HIS A 498 9.30 19.01 -24.01
C HIS A 498 8.38 20.17 -23.59
N LEU A 499 7.90 20.99 -24.54
CA LEU A 499 6.92 22.05 -24.26
C LEU A 499 5.57 21.50 -23.78
N VAL A 500 5.09 20.39 -24.37
CA VAL A 500 3.85 19.71 -23.92
C VAL A 500 4.04 19.10 -22.53
N GLU A 501 5.18 18.48 -22.25
CA GLU A 501 5.47 17.94 -20.92
C GLU A 501 5.61 19.05 -19.86
N GLN A 502 6.21 20.19 -20.21
CA GLN A 502 6.24 21.38 -19.35
C GLN A 502 4.82 21.94 -19.07
N GLN A 503 3.94 21.99 -20.07
CA GLN A 503 2.55 22.39 -19.87
C GLN A 503 1.81 21.41 -18.94
N ARG A 504 2.02 20.11 -19.12
CA ARG A 504 1.45 19.05 -18.26
C ARG A 504 1.96 19.12 -16.82
N ILE A 505 3.24 19.42 -16.60
CA ILE A 505 3.81 19.64 -15.27
C ILE A 505 3.21 20.89 -14.62
N ALA A 506 3.07 22.00 -15.36
CA ALA A 506 2.45 23.23 -14.86
C ALA A 506 0.96 23.05 -14.53
N GLU A 507 0.24 22.22 -15.29
CA GLU A 507 -1.15 21.82 -15.00
C GLU A 507 -1.24 20.95 -13.74
N GLN A 508 -0.34 19.97 -13.58
CA GLN A 508 -0.24 19.17 -12.35
C GLN A 508 0.06 20.04 -11.13
N GLN A 509 0.97 21.01 -11.24
CA GLN A 509 1.29 21.97 -10.17
C GLN A 509 0.03 22.77 -9.76
N ARG A 510 -0.68 23.34 -10.73
CA ARG A 510 -1.96 24.05 -10.47
C ARG A 510 -3.03 23.17 -9.84
N LEU A 511 -3.11 21.90 -10.22
CA LEU A 511 -4.03 20.94 -9.59
C LEU A 511 -3.62 20.60 -8.15
N THR A 512 -2.33 20.54 -7.83
CA THR A 512 -1.86 20.40 -6.44
C THR A 512 -2.08 21.66 -5.61
N GLU A 513 -1.86 22.85 -6.17
CA GLU A 513 -2.17 24.14 -5.53
C GLU A 513 -3.66 24.29 -5.23
N GLN A 514 -4.53 23.96 -6.20
CA GLN A 514 -5.99 23.97 -6.01
C GLN A 514 -6.43 22.98 -4.92
N LYS A 515 -5.90 21.75 -4.93
CA LYS A 515 -6.18 20.75 -3.88
C LYS A 515 -5.79 21.27 -2.51
N TRP A 516 -4.56 21.76 -2.36
CA TRP A 516 -4.06 22.33 -1.11
C TRP A 516 -4.93 23.51 -0.64
N HIS A 517 -5.33 24.42 -1.53
CA HIS A 517 -6.26 25.50 -1.18
C HIS A 517 -7.66 25.03 -0.79
N THR A 518 -8.19 23.94 -1.38
CA THR A 518 -9.48 23.37 -0.94
C THR A 518 -9.38 22.63 0.38
N GLU A 519 -8.27 21.94 0.63
CA GLU A 519 -7.97 21.21 1.88
C GLU A 519 -7.77 22.19 3.05
N GLN A 520 -6.99 23.26 2.83
CA GLN A 520 -6.81 24.34 3.80
C GLN A 520 -8.15 25.03 4.14
N ARG A 521 -9.02 25.26 3.15
CA ARG A 521 -10.37 25.81 3.37
C ARG A 521 -11.30 24.87 4.14
N LEU A 522 -11.17 23.55 3.96
CA LEU A 522 -11.88 22.57 4.77
C LEU A 522 -11.41 22.61 6.22
N ILE A 523 -10.10 22.59 6.45
CA ILE A 523 -9.50 22.69 7.79
C ILE A 523 -9.93 23.99 8.50
N ASP A 524 -9.90 25.14 7.82
CA ASP A 524 -10.33 26.41 8.42
C ASP A 524 -11.85 26.47 8.63
N GLN A 525 -12.66 25.76 7.84
CA GLN A 525 -14.10 25.61 8.08
C GLN A 525 -14.38 24.70 9.29
N GLU A 526 -13.73 23.54 9.38
CA GLU A 526 -13.86 22.63 10.53
C GLU A 526 -13.49 23.32 11.84
N ARG A 527 -12.45 24.15 11.85
CA ARG A 527 -12.05 24.94 13.02
C ARG A 527 -13.08 26.02 13.40
N LEU A 528 -13.78 26.60 12.42
CA LEU A 528 -14.88 27.54 12.69
C LEU A 528 -16.12 26.81 13.23
N ASP A 529 -16.40 25.59 12.76
CA ASP A 529 -17.50 24.76 13.26
C ASP A 529 -17.19 24.15 14.65
N GLU A 530 -15.93 23.82 14.95
CA GLU A 530 -15.47 23.46 16.30
C GLU A 530 -15.61 24.64 17.28
N GLN A 531 -15.21 25.86 16.86
CA GLN A 531 -15.44 27.08 17.65
C GLN A 531 -16.94 27.37 17.90
N ARG A 532 -17.81 27.09 16.91
CA ARG A 532 -19.27 27.22 17.08
C ARG A 532 -19.82 26.24 18.11
N ARG A 533 -19.39 24.96 18.08
CA ARG A 533 -19.80 23.95 19.06
C ARG A 533 -19.36 24.33 20.48
N LEU A 534 -18.11 24.71 20.66
CA LEU A 534 -17.60 25.14 21.97
C LEU A 534 -18.36 26.37 22.53
N ALA A 535 -18.75 27.31 21.66
CA ALA A 535 -19.57 28.46 22.06
C ALA A 535 -21.03 28.07 22.37
N GLU A 536 -21.58 27.03 21.73
CA GLU A 536 -22.91 26.50 22.00
C GLU A 536 -22.94 25.70 23.31
N GLU A 537 -21.94 24.86 23.55
CA GLU A 537 -21.71 24.14 24.82
C GLU A 537 -21.54 25.13 26.00
N GLN A 538 -20.78 26.20 25.82
CA GLN A 538 -20.67 27.28 26.82
C GLN A 538 -22.03 27.90 27.14
N ARG A 539 -22.85 28.22 26.13
CA ARG A 539 -24.19 28.80 26.34
C ARG A 539 -25.16 27.83 27.02
N ILE A 540 -25.04 26.52 26.78
CA ILE A 540 -25.83 25.51 27.49
C ILE A 540 -25.41 25.45 28.97
N MET A 541 -24.10 25.49 29.26
CA MET A 541 -23.60 25.53 30.64
C MET A 541 -23.98 26.82 31.38
N GLU A 542 -24.00 27.97 30.69
CA GLU A 542 -24.54 29.24 31.21
C GLU A 542 -26.05 29.13 31.51
N GLN A 543 -26.85 28.55 30.61
CA GLN A 543 -28.27 28.31 30.87
C GLN A 543 -28.52 27.34 32.03
N GLU A 544 -27.75 26.26 32.14
CA GLU A 544 -27.84 25.34 33.28
C GLU A 544 -27.47 25.99 34.62
N THR A 545 -26.47 26.88 34.63
CA THR A 545 -26.05 27.57 35.86
C THR A 545 -27.04 28.66 36.26
N LEU A 546 -27.60 29.40 35.31
CA LEU A 546 -28.72 30.32 35.56
C LEU A 546 -29.94 29.57 36.13
N ALA A 547 -30.36 28.46 35.51
CA ALA A 547 -31.50 27.66 35.98
C ALA A 547 -31.26 27.00 37.35
N LYS A 548 -29.99 26.81 37.77
CA LYS A 548 -29.64 26.38 39.14
C LYS A 548 -29.75 27.54 40.13
N LEU A 549 -29.34 28.75 39.74
CA LEU A 549 -29.47 29.97 40.57
C LEU A 549 -30.94 30.38 40.74
N GLU A 550 -31.76 30.29 39.70
CA GLU A 550 -33.21 30.58 39.77
C GLU A 550 -33.90 29.68 40.82
N ARG A 551 -33.63 28.37 40.82
CA ARG A 551 -34.18 27.43 41.83
C ARG A 551 -33.73 27.73 43.25
N ILE A 552 -32.52 28.25 43.44
CA ILE A 552 -32.03 28.67 44.76
C ILE A 552 -32.78 29.93 45.21
N ALA A 553 -32.96 30.91 44.32
CA ALA A 553 -33.74 32.12 44.62
C ALA A 553 -35.23 31.81 44.91
N GLU A 554 -35.83 30.84 44.22
CA GLU A 554 -37.17 30.32 44.55
C GLU A 554 -37.22 29.72 45.96
N GLN A 555 -36.23 28.89 46.34
CA GLN A 555 -36.14 28.32 47.69
C GLN A 555 -35.93 29.40 48.77
N GLU A 556 -35.07 30.39 48.52
CA GLU A 556 -34.86 31.51 49.45
C GLU A 556 -36.13 32.37 49.61
N SER A 557 -36.88 32.61 48.54
CA SER A 557 -38.16 33.34 48.58
C SER A 557 -39.24 32.57 49.35
N ILE A 558 -39.34 31.25 49.18
CA ILE A 558 -40.24 30.39 49.97
C ILE A 558 -39.87 30.44 51.46
N ALA A 559 -38.57 30.36 51.79
CA ALA A 559 -38.09 30.48 53.16
C ALA A 559 -38.32 31.88 53.75
N GLU A 560 -38.30 32.94 52.94
CA GLU A 560 -38.66 34.30 53.38
C GLU A 560 -40.16 34.44 53.65
N GLN A 561 -41.03 33.89 52.78
CA GLN A 561 -42.48 33.84 53.03
C GLN A 561 -42.80 33.10 54.34
N GLN A 562 -42.10 32.01 54.63
CA GLN A 562 -42.22 31.28 55.91
C GLN A 562 -41.81 32.16 57.10
N ARG A 563 -40.65 32.83 57.06
CA ARG A 563 -40.22 33.76 58.12
C ARG A 563 -41.18 34.93 58.33
N ILE A 564 -41.81 35.43 57.27
CA ILE A 564 -42.83 36.50 57.37
C ILE A 564 -44.11 35.96 58.02
N ALA A 565 -44.54 34.74 57.68
CA ALA A 565 -45.69 34.09 58.32
C ALA A 565 -45.43 33.81 59.82
N GLU A 566 -44.22 33.36 60.18
CA GLU A 566 -43.79 33.20 61.58
C GLU A 566 -43.81 34.54 62.34
N GLN A 567 -43.28 35.62 61.76
CA GLN A 567 -43.35 36.95 62.39
C GLN A 567 -44.78 37.46 62.56
N LEU A 568 -45.68 37.19 61.60
CA LEU A 568 -47.10 37.53 61.73
C LEU A 568 -47.74 36.74 62.88
N LEU A 569 -47.52 35.43 62.95
CA LEU A 569 -48.04 34.56 64.02
C LEU A 569 -47.54 35.01 65.42
N ILE A 570 -46.25 35.34 65.54
CA ILE A 570 -45.65 35.89 66.77
C ILE A 570 -46.26 37.27 67.09
N SER A 571 -46.52 38.11 66.09
CA SER A 571 -47.15 39.42 66.30
C SER A 571 -48.60 39.32 66.78
N GLU A 572 -49.34 38.31 66.31
CA GLU A 572 -50.71 38.01 66.74
C GLU A 572 -50.72 37.48 68.19
N GLN A 573 -49.85 36.54 68.54
CA GLN A 573 -49.65 36.11 69.93
C GLN A 573 -49.26 37.28 70.85
N VAL A 574 -48.40 38.20 70.40
CA VAL A 574 -48.01 39.41 71.17
C VAL A 574 -49.12 40.47 71.25
N GLN A 575 -50.14 40.42 70.39
CA GLN A 575 -51.38 41.19 70.60
C GLN A 575 -52.26 40.51 71.65
N ILE A 576 -52.48 39.20 71.57
CA ILE A 576 -53.28 38.42 72.52
C ILE A 576 -52.71 38.54 73.96
N VAL A 577 -51.39 38.46 74.13
CA VAL A 577 -50.70 38.60 75.44
C VAL A 577 -50.77 40.04 76.01
N LYS A 578 -51.26 41.03 75.25
CA LYS A 578 -51.52 42.39 75.75
C LYS A 578 -52.98 42.63 76.15
N SER A 579 -53.87 41.68 75.88
CA SER A 579 -55.24 41.66 76.41
C SER A 579 -55.32 40.79 77.67
N ASP A 580 -55.37 41.50 78.80
CA ASP A 580 -55.79 41.07 80.15
C ASP A 580 -54.88 40.11 80.98
N PRO A 581 -54.89 40.27 82.33
CA PRO A 581 -54.05 39.47 83.26
C PRO A 581 -54.84 38.51 84.17
N ILE A 582 -54.09 37.76 85.01
CA ILE A 582 -54.46 37.07 86.28
C ILE A 582 -54.69 35.54 86.21
N ALA A 583 -53.77 34.84 86.91
CA ALA A 583 -53.89 33.60 87.69
C ALA A 583 -54.55 32.31 87.13
N GLU A 584 -53.71 31.27 87.03
CA GLU A 584 -53.90 29.96 87.69
C GLU A 584 -55.28 29.28 87.63
N GLU A 585 -55.65 28.69 86.48
CA GLU A 585 -56.54 27.53 86.46
C GLU A 585 -56.11 26.44 85.45
N LEU A 586 -55.26 25.52 85.94
CA LEU A 586 -55.20 24.07 85.62
C LEU A 586 -55.28 23.62 84.14
N CYS A 587 -54.12 23.56 83.47
CA CYS A 587 -53.55 22.33 82.90
C CYS A 587 -54.44 21.34 82.07
N ILE A 588 -55.23 21.77 81.06
CA ILE A 588 -55.91 20.82 80.13
C ILE A 588 -55.89 21.20 78.63
N PHE A 589 -54.87 21.94 78.13
CA PHE A 589 -54.79 22.24 76.68
C PHE A 589 -53.43 22.00 76.00
N ASP A 590 -52.32 21.97 76.75
CA ASP A 590 -50.99 21.79 76.13
C ASP A 590 -50.74 20.36 75.66
N GLU A 591 -51.17 19.33 76.40
CA GLU A 591 -50.91 17.92 76.03
C GLU A 591 -51.61 17.50 74.74
N GLU A 592 -52.89 17.84 74.53
CA GLU A 592 -53.57 17.47 73.29
C GLU A 592 -53.03 18.24 72.08
N HIS A 593 -52.71 19.54 72.23
CA HIS A 593 -52.28 20.34 71.09
C HIS A 593 -50.80 20.11 70.70
N VAL A 594 -49.93 19.76 71.66
CA VAL A 594 -48.59 19.25 71.38
C VAL A 594 -48.66 17.83 70.82
N ALA A 595 -49.50 16.94 71.36
CA ALA A 595 -49.69 15.60 70.79
C ALA A 595 -50.25 15.64 69.36
N GLU A 596 -51.10 16.61 69.02
CA GLU A 596 -51.58 16.80 67.64
C GLU A 596 -50.46 17.28 66.71
N GLN A 597 -49.60 18.21 67.15
CA GLN A 597 -48.42 18.63 66.39
C GLN A 597 -47.40 17.49 66.23
N ASP A 598 -47.12 16.72 67.29
CA ASP A 598 -46.24 15.54 67.23
C ASP A 598 -46.82 14.44 66.33
N ARG A 599 -48.14 14.20 66.34
CA ARG A 599 -48.81 13.29 65.39
C ARG A 599 -48.66 13.77 63.95
N ILE A 600 -48.79 15.07 63.69
CA ILE A 600 -48.62 15.64 62.33
C ILE A 600 -47.16 15.55 61.89
N ALA A 601 -46.20 15.86 62.77
CA ALA A 601 -44.78 15.73 62.52
C ALA A 601 -44.36 14.27 62.29
N GLU A 602 -44.89 13.33 63.08
CA GLU A 602 -44.65 11.90 62.90
C GLU A 602 -45.31 11.36 61.62
N GLN A 603 -46.52 11.80 61.27
CA GLN A 603 -47.12 11.48 59.97
C GLN A 603 -46.29 12.01 58.79
N HIS A 604 -45.69 13.20 58.93
CA HIS A 604 -44.76 13.73 57.91
C HIS A 604 -43.45 12.94 57.86
N ARG A 605 -42.86 12.58 59.01
CA ARG A 605 -41.66 11.73 59.10
C ARG A 605 -41.92 10.35 58.47
N LEU A 606 -43.04 9.70 58.81
CA LEU A 606 -43.43 8.40 58.25
C LEU A 606 -43.74 8.47 56.74
N LYS A 607 -44.26 9.59 56.23
CA LYS A 607 -44.41 9.82 54.78
C LYS A 607 -43.05 9.95 54.08
N LEU A 608 -42.13 10.72 54.65
CA LEU A 608 -40.74 10.86 54.15
C LEU A 608 -40.02 9.50 54.17
N GLU A 609 -40.00 8.81 55.31
CA GLU A 609 -39.43 7.46 55.43
C GLU A 609 -40.08 6.48 54.44
N SER A 610 -41.40 6.56 54.20
CA SER A 610 -42.08 5.72 53.21
C SER A 610 -41.67 6.06 51.77
N GLN A 611 -41.48 7.34 51.45
CA GLN A 611 -41.06 7.81 50.14
C GLN A 611 -39.58 7.47 49.87
N GLU A 612 -38.71 7.61 50.86
CA GLU A 612 -37.31 7.19 50.81
C GLU A 612 -37.20 5.66 50.64
N ARG A 613 -37.93 4.86 51.42
CA ARG A 613 -37.98 3.39 51.25
C ARG A 613 -38.53 2.97 49.89
N GLN A 614 -39.48 3.73 49.31
CA GLN A 614 -39.96 3.49 47.94
C GLN A 614 -38.90 3.81 46.89
N GLN A 615 -38.16 4.92 47.04
CA GLN A 615 -37.04 5.28 46.15
C GLN A 615 -35.88 4.29 46.27
N GLU A 616 -35.53 3.86 47.48
CA GLU A 616 -34.51 2.85 47.73
C GLU A 616 -34.91 1.49 47.15
N CYS A 617 -36.16 1.05 47.35
CA CYS A 617 -36.67 -0.18 46.74
C CYS A 617 -36.67 -0.12 45.21
N ALA A 618 -37.02 1.04 44.62
CA ALA A 618 -36.93 1.24 43.17
C ALA A 618 -35.47 1.23 42.66
N ALA A 619 -34.54 1.85 43.39
CA ALA A 619 -33.11 1.81 43.09
C ALA A 619 -32.49 0.41 43.28
N GLU A 620 -32.96 -0.36 44.26
CA GLU A 620 -32.55 -1.74 44.45
C GLU A 620 -33.12 -2.64 43.33
N ALA A 621 -34.34 -2.40 42.88
CA ALA A 621 -34.93 -3.09 41.73
C ALA A 621 -34.17 -2.80 40.42
N THR A 622 -33.77 -1.55 40.15
CA THR A 622 -32.95 -1.25 38.97
C THR A 622 -31.53 -1.83 39.07
N ARG A 623 -30.91 -1.83 40.25
CA ARG A 623 -29.63 -2.53 40.50
C ARG A 623 -29.76 -4.04 40.28
N LYS A 624 -30.85 -4.66 40.73
CA LYS A 624 -31.14 -6.10 40.50
C LYS A 624 -31.33 -6.40 39.00
N LEU A 625 -32.07 -5.55 38.28
CA LEU A 625 -32.24 -5.67 36.83
C LEU A 625 -30.90 -5.53 36.07
N GLN A 626 -30.09 -4.54 36.42
CA GLN A 626 -28.73 -4.36 35.86
C GLN A 626 -27.84 -5.58 36.15
N ALA A 627 -27.86 -6.10 37.38
CA ALA A 627 -27.13 -7.32 37.73
C ALA A 627 -27.59 -8.54 36.93
N THR A 628 -28.90 -8.70 36.68
CA THR A 628 -29.39 -9.78 35.80
C THR A 628 -28.98 -9.60 34.33
N HIS A 629 -28.89 -8.36 33.84
CA HIS A 629 -28.40 -8.08 32.48
C HIS A 629 -26.92 -8.45 32.33
N LEU A 630 -26.08 -8.02 33.29
CA LEU A 630 -24.65 -8.36 33.33
C LEU A 630 -24.41 -9.87 33.47
N LEU A 631 -25.23 -10.58 34.26
CA LEU A 631 -25.17 -12.05 34.36
C LEU A 631 -25.55 -12.73 33.05
N GLN A 632 -26.52 -12.20 32.29
CA GLN A 632 -26.89 -12.72 30.98
C GLN A 632 -25.77 -12.49 29.94
N GLU A 633 -25.20 -11.28 29.90
CA GLU A 633 -24.04 -10.96 29.05
C GLU A 633 -22.84 -11.88 29.34
N LEU A 634 -22.52 -12.11 30.61
CA LEU A 634 -21.46 -13.04 31.01
C LEU A 634 -21.76 -14.49 30.59
N PHE A 635 -23.02 -14.92 30.69
CA PHE A 635 -23.42 -16.28 30.28
C PHE A 635 -23.29 -16.49 28.76
N ASP A 636 -23.66 -15.48 27.96
CA ASP A 636 -23.52 -15.52 26.51
C ASP A 636 -22.06 -15.34 26.05
N LEU A 637 -21.23 -14.58 26.78
CA LEU A 637 -19.78 -14.54 26.57
C LEU A 637 -19.11 -15.91 26.83
N VAL A 638 -19.48 -16.60 27.92
CA VAL A 638 -18.97 -17.95 28.23
C VAL A 638 -19.44 -18.97 27.18
N ARG A 639 -20.68 -18.87 26.71
CA ARG A 639 -21.20 -19.67 25.58
C ARG A 639 -20.40 -19.43 24.30
N ALA A 640 -20.09 -18.18 23.96
CA ALA A 640 -19.30 -17.81 22.78
C ALA A 640 -17.83 -18.28 22.89
N GLN A 641 -17.21 -18.19 24.07
CA GLN A 641 -15.87 -18.77 24.31
C GLN A 641 -15.87 -20.29 24.09
N LYS A 642 -16.85 -21.01 24.65
CA LYS A 642 -16.96 -22.45 24.45
C LYS A 642 -17.16 -22.83 22.98
N GLN A 643 -17.94 -22.06 22.23
CA GLN A 643 -18.11 -22.27 20.78
C GLN A 643 -16.79 -22.08 20.02
N LYS A 644 -16.00 -21.05 20.35
CA LYS A 644 -14.66 -20.87 19.76
C LYS A 644 -13.72 -22.02 20.09
N GLU A 645 -13.68 -22.50 21.33
CA GLU A 645 -12.89 -23.69 21.68
C GLU A 645 -13.32 -24.95 20.90
N GLU A 646 -14.61 -25.10 20.60
CA GLU A 646 -15.13 -26.22 19.81
C GLU A 646 -14.88 -26.05 18.30
N GLU A 647 -14.68 -24.84 17.80
CA GLU A 647 -14.25 -24.56 16.41
C GLU A 647 -12.73 -24.72 16.26
N GLU A 648 -11.94 -24.21 17.21
CA GLU A 648 -10.48 -24.38 17.26
C GLU A 648 -10.10 -25.88 17.31
N LYS A 649 -10.81 -26.70 18.09
CA LYS A 649 -10.61 -28.17 18.13
C LYS A 649 -10.91 -28.82 16.77
N LYS A 650 -12.01 -28.45 16.09
CA LYS A 650 -12.34 -28.98 14.76
C LYS A 650 -11.33 -28.56 13.69
N ASN A 651 -10.80 -27.34 13.78
CA ASN A 651 -9.74 -26.87 12.88
C ASN A 651 -8.43 -27.63 13.14
N ALA A 652 -8.05 -27.87 14.40
CA ALA A 652 -6.88 -28.67 14.74
C ALA A 652 -7.01 -30.14 14.27
N GLU A 653 -8.19 -30.76 14.45
CA GLU A 653 -8.48 -32.10 13.91
C GLU A 653 -8.40 -32.13 12.37
N ALA A 654 -8.88 -31.08 11.69
CA ALA A 654 -8.79 -30.96 10.23
C ALA A 654 -7.34 -30.75 9.75
N GLU A 655 -6.52 -29.96 10.44
CA GLU A 655 -5.09 -29.80 10.14
C GLU A 655 -4.31 -31.11 10.37
N GLU A 656 -4.66 -31.89 11.40
CA GLU A 656 -4.04 -33.19 11.66
C GLU A 656 -4.36 -34.20 10.55
N GLU A 657 -5.61 -34.26 10.07
CA GLU A 657 -6.00 -35.09 8.92
C GLU A 657 -5.37 -34.60 7.61
N GLU A 658 -5.27 -33.28 7.37
CA GLU A 658 -4.57 -32.77 6.18
C GLU A 658 -3.07 -33.12 6.24
N SER A 659 -2.45 -33.07 7.41
CA SER A 659 -1.06 -33.50 7.63
C SER A 659 -0.87 -34.98 7.30
N LYS A 660 -1.75 -35.88 7.79
CA LYS A 660 -1.75 -37.31 7.45
C LYS A 660 -1.90 -37.54 5.94
N LEU A 661 -2.78 -36.79 5.27
CA LEU A 661 -2.93 -36.85 3.81
C LEU A 661 -1.65 -36.42 3.09
N ARG A 662 -1.01 -35.33 3.54
CA ARG A 662 0.27 -34.84 2.98
C ARG A 662 1.40 -35.86 3.15
N GLU A 663 1.53 -36.49 4.32
CA GLU A 663 2.50 -37.56 4.55
C GLU A 663 2.25 -38.79 3.66
N HIS A 664 1.00 -39.25 3.57
CA HIS A 664 0.65 -40.37 2.69
C HIS A 664 0.92 -40.05 1.21
N LEU A 665 0.65 -38.82 0.76
CA LEU A 665 0.99 -38.37 -0.60
C LEU A 665 2.51 -38.39 -0.84
N LEU A 666 3.30 -37.94 0.14
CA LEU A 666 4.76 -37.96 0.09
C LEU A 666 5.30 -39.40 0.01
N GLN A 667 4.73 -40.34 0.78
CA GLN A 667 5.06 -41.77 0.71
C GLN A 667 4.74 -42.36 -0.66
N GLN A 668 3.60 -42.02 -1.27
CA GLN A 668 3.28 -42.43 -2.64
C GLN A 668 4.27 -41.85 -3.66
N GLU A 669 4.68 -40.59 -3.52
CA GLU A 669 5.65 -39.98 -4.43
C GLU A 669 7.03 -40.63 -4.31
N GLN A 670 7.51 -40.91 -3.09
CA GLN A 670 8.75 -41.65 -2.85
C GLN A 670 8.70 -43.05 -3.49
N LEU A 671 7.59 -43.77 -3.34
CA LEU A 671 7.40 -45.11 -3.89
C LEU A 671 7.26 -45.12 -5.43
N LEU A 672 6.76 -44.03 -6.03
CA LEU A 672 6.79 -43.80 -7.48
C LEU A 672 8.21 -43.49 -7.97
N ARG A 673 8.96 -42.61 -7.27
CA ARG A 673 10.37 -42.33 -7.55
C ARG A 673 11.22 -43.60 -7.49
N GLU A 674 11.01 -44.46 -6.50
CA GLU A 674 11.74 -45.73 -6.37
C GLU A 674 11.41 -46.71 -7.51
N LYS A 675 10.13 -46.85 -7.89
CA LYS A 675 9.71 -47.63 -9.07
C LYS A 675 10.35 -47.11 -10.36
N LEU A 676 10.45 -45.79 -10.54
CA LEU A 676 11.13 -45.18 -11.68
C LEU A 676 12.64 -45.48 -11.69
N LEU A 677 13.31 -45.40 -10.54
CA LEU A 677 14.73 -45.75 -10.41
C LEU A 677 14.97 -47.24 -10.73
N ARG A 678 14.17 -48.16 -10.17
CA ARG A 678 14.23 -49.60 -10.48
C ARG A 678 14.02 -49.87 -11.97
N ASN A 679 13.08 -49.18 -12.63
CA ASN A 679 12.85 -49.29 -14.08
C ASN A 679 14.02 -48.73 -14.91
N LEU A 680 14.63 -47.60 -14.50
CA LEU A 680 15.83 -47.05 -15.14
C LEU A 680 17.03 -47.98 -15.01
N GLU A 681 17.22 -48.62 -13.85
CA GLU A 681 18.23 -49.67 -13.67
C GLU A 681 17.98 -50.90 -14.52
N ALA A 682 16.75 -51.42 -14.56
CA ALA A 682 16.39 -52.55 -15.41
C ALA A 682 16.70 -52.24 -16.89
N LYS A 683 16.37 -51.03 -17.36
CA LYS A 683 16.66 -50.56 -18.72
C LYS A 683 18.15 -50.37 -18.98
N LYS A 684 18.94 -49.92 -17.99
CA LYS A 684 20.41 -49.89 -18.06
C LYS A 684 21.00 -51.31 -18.16
N ARG A 685 20.50 -52.27 -17.36
CA ARG A 685 20.93 -53.67 -17.38
C ARG A 685 20.59 -54.36 -18.71
N GLN A 686 19.39 -54.13 -19.26
CA GLN A 686 19.01 -54.58 -20.60
C GLN A 686 19.95 -54.03 -21.67
N LYS A 687 20.19 -52.70 -21.71
CA LYS A 687 21.10 -52.08 -22.68
C LYS A 687 22.55 -52.59 -22.56
N ALA A 688 23.00 -52.91 -21.34
CA ALA A 688 24.31 -53.52 -21.12
C ALA A 688 24.39 -54.98 -21.61
N LEU A 689 23.30 -55.76 -21.47
CA LEU A 689 23.20 -57.11 -22.04
C LEU A 689 23.15 -57.07 -23.57
N GLU A 690 22.36 -56.18 -24.16
CA GLU A 690 22.32 -55.92 -25.61
C GLU A 690 23.71 -55.56 -26.15
N ALA A 691 24.43 -54.66 -25.49
CA ALA A 691 25.80 -54.30 -25.85
C ALA A 691 26.77 -55.48 -25.77
N ARG A 692 26.67 -56.34 -24.74
CA ARG A 692 27.47 -57.58 -24.63
C ARG A 692 27.12 -58.59 -25.74
N VAL A 693 25.85 -58.74 -26.09
CA VAL A 693 25.41 -59.60 -27.20
C VAL A 693 25.92 -59.07 -28.55
N GLN A 694 25.89 -57.76 -28.77
CA GLN A 694 26.40 -57.15 -30.00
C GLN A 694 27.94 -57.26 -30.09
N SER A 695 28.65 -57.10 -28.97
CA SER A 695 30.09 -57.37 -28.88
C SER A 695 30.42 -58.84 -29.18
N GLY A 696 29.65 -59.78 -28.62
CA GLY A 696 29.82 -61.21 -28.85
C GLY A 696 29.62 -61.60 -30.32
N LYS A 697 28.63 -61.02 -31.00
CA LYS A 697 28.43 -61.19 -32.44
C LYS A 697 29.65 -60.69 -33.24
N ASN A 698 30.20 -59.52 -32.90
CA ASN A 698 31.38 -58.98 -33.56
C ASN A 698 32.62 -59.86 -33.35
N SER A 699 32.84 -60.43 -32.16
CA SER A 699 33.93 -61.39 -31.95
C SER A 699 33.74 -62.72 -32.70
N THR A 700 32.50 -63.21 -32.83
CA THR A 700 32.20 -64.41 -33.64
C THR A 700 32.49 -64.18 -35.13
N VAL A 701 32.25 -62.97 -35.64
CA VAL A 701 32.63 -62.60 -37.02
C VAL A 701 34.15 -62.56 -37.19
N LEU A 702 34.90 -62.02 -36.23
CA LEU A 702 36.37 -61.98 -36.28
C LEU A 702 37.00 -63.39 -36.28
N ILE A 703 36.49 -64.32 -35.48
CA ILE A 703 37.00 -65.71 -35.46
C ILE A 703 36.81 -66.38 -36.83
N ARG A 704 35.71 -66.11 -37.54
CA ARG A 704 35.50 -66.61 -38.91
C ARG A 704 36.37 -65.93 -39.97
N ALA A 705 36.97 -64.77 -39.67
CA ALA A 705 37.94 -64.12 -40.54
C ALA A 705 39.39 -64.59 -40.29
N SER A 706 39.60 -65.55 -39.37
CA SER A 706 40.92 -66.11 -39.02
C SER A 706 41.10 -67.58 -39.47
N GLN A 707 40.21 -68.09 -40.33
CA GLN A 707 40.22 -69.47 -40.86
C GLN A 707 39.89 -69.49 -42.37
N SER A 708 40.54 -68.63 -43.14
CA SER A 708 40.46 -68.52 -44.61
C SER A 708 41.81 -68.10 -45.18
#